data_AF-L0KAU3-F1
#
_entry.id   AF-L0KAU3-F1
#
_cell.length_a   1.000
_cell.length_b   1.000
_cell.length_c   1.000
_cell.angle_alpha   90.00
_cell.angle_beta   90.00
_cell.angle_gamma   90.00
#
_symmetry.space_group_name_H-M   'P 1'
#
loop_
_entity.id
_entity.type
_entity.pdbx_description
1 polymer ?
#
loop_
_entity_poly.entity_id
_entity_poly.type
_entity_poly.pdbx_seq_one_letter_code
_entity_poly.pdbx_strand_id
1 'polypeptide(L)'
;MNQKRKTLLSLVLSFLLVLSITPVFVKAMSSGPVEQEQPEQSIETEQADSSGLVAHYTFNQELTDQTGNFEEGKVVGNRINEEDGALISYGEGKRDQAAIFDGKSGIRLPDGLISSNVYSVALWVNPAKITQFTTTFFGAQAKDQWISIVPNGPIGETMLWSGEDWYDAPTGLKIPTDQWSHLTITVNQGEVKVYLNGQERFSDSGFPDVFTNQKAKFALGVNYWDAPFKGKLDDLRVYNTAIKAERVKKLAKGASKIKEPVENKTRVKLDQNSVAVHDPMIIKDKGTYYVFGSHLGAAKSDDLIHWKSISNGFTVDNPIIPNPEQELKEALEWPEPDAESTWAKSPIKLNGKYYLYFSSSTWGAIRSAIGLAIAKNIEGPYEYQGLVIKSYKKGQENLEGVSHNPNVHPNAIDPQVFFDDQGKLWMTYGSYAGGIHILEMNSQTGKPYPNQGYGKRILGGNEAPIEGSYIQYNPKTEYYYLFASFGTLAADGGYNIRVFRSKNPDGPYTDPQGHNSDYQGTNELDFVKNNIDGHNWENVEPYGAKLIGNFLFQESKLGYLSPGHNSAIYDEVKDKMFIVFHSRFPGQGGRHQVRVHQMLMNSRGWPVITPHVYRGETARKYSTEQVVGTYQYVNHGHDIQATFGNPGGDINLSKQIELNADGSITGTVEGSWKMTGDYRVDITIDGETYHGAFLRQWDRGLKKNVMTFSALSKQGVTIWGSEIPE
;
A
#
# COMPACT_ATOMS: atom_id res chain seq x y z
N MET A 1 4.52 56.11 30.96
CA MET A 1 4.07 57.01 32.04
C MET A 1 2.75 56.46 32.59
N ASN A 2 2.51 56.46 33.91
CA ASN A 2 1.27 56.15 34.67
C ASN A 2 0.29 55.10 34.07
N GLN A 3 0.05 53.89 34.57
CA GLN A 3 0.07 53.29 35.93
C GLN A 3 -1.11 53.66 36.85
N LYS A 4 -1.76 52.62 37.46
CA LYS A 4 -2.70 52.63 38.62
C LYS A 4 -4.15 53.10 38.35
N ARG A 5 -5.20 52.73 39.12
CA ARG A 5 -5.37 52.02 40.43
C ARG A 5 -6.76 51.28 40.47
N LYS A 6 -6.90 50.03 40.98
CA LYS A 6 -7.31 49.58 42.36
C LYS A 6 -8.80 49.85 42.75
N THR A 7 -9.51 49.13 43.65
CA THR A 7 -9.31 47.91 44.51
C THR A 7 -10.72 47.31 44.83
N LEU A 8 -11.00 46.28 45.66
CA LEU A 8 -10.32 45.53 46.77
C LEU A 8 -10.59 44.00 46.58
N LEU A 9 -10.58 43.02 47.50
CA LEU A 9 -10.42 42.90 48.97
C LEU A 9 -9.47 41.70 49.30
N SER A 10 -9.45 41.13 50.51
CA SER A 10 -8.53 40.01 50.88
C SER A 10 -8.90 39.23 52.16
N LEU A 11 -8.64 37.91 52.16
CA LEU A 11 -8.36 36.99 53.30
C LEU A 11 -7.58 35.78 52.69
N VAL A 12 -6.55 35.10 53.24
CA VAL A 12 -6.02 34.84 54.61
C VAL A 12 -6.80 33.72 55.33
N LEU A 13 -6.25 32.53 55.67
CA LEU A 13 -4.93 31.85 55.44
C LEU A 13 -5.19 30.29 55.44
N SER A 14 -4.32 29.26 55.61
CA SER A 14 -2.95 29.08 56.17
C SER A 14 -2.24 27.77 55.68
N PHE A 15 -1.16 27.38 56.36
CA PHE A 15 -0.17 26.29 56.11
C PHE A 15 -0.54 24.87 56.61
N LEU A 16 0.04 23.79 56.01
CA LEU A 16 1.17 23.03 56.60
C LEU A 16 1.87 22.05 55.60
N LEU A 17 3.02 21.46 56.00
CA LEU A 17 3.90 20.60 55.18
C LEU A 17 4.64 19.55 56.05
N VAL A 18 4.83 18.32 55.57
CA VAL A 18 5.60 17.22 56.24
C VAL A 18 6.30 16.33 55.17
N LEU A 19 7.44 15.70 55.51
CA LEU A 19 8.34 15.01 54.57
C LEU A 19 9.14 13.86 55.25
N SER A 20 9.11 12.62 54.72
CA SER A 20 9.98 11.46 55.07
C SER A 20 9.81 10.32 54.05
N ILE A 21 10.80 9.83 53.29
CA ILE A 21 12.05 9.07 53.60
C ILE A 21 11.83 7.52 53.62
N THR A 22 12.82 6.78 53.11
CA THR A 22 12.77 5.36 52.64
C THR A 22 13.23 4.32 53.69
N PRO A 23 13.21 3.00 53.38
CA PRO A 23 14.43 2.35 52.85
C PRO A 23 14.21 1.19 51.84
N VAL A 24 15.32 0.63 51.34
CA VAL A 24 15.42 -0.58 50.47
C VAL A 24 16.19 -1.68 51.21
N PHE A 25 15.95 -2.97 50.92
CA PHE A 25 16.76 -4.09 51.40
C PHE A 25 16.96 -5.19 50.34
N VAL A 26 18.07 -5.93 50.44
CA VAL A 26 18.48 -7.02 49.52
C VAL A 26 19.12 -8.17 50.28
N LYS A 27 18.72 -9.41 49.96
CA LYS A 27 19.37 -10.73 50.16
C LYS A 27 18.38 -11.80 49.66
N ALA A 28 18.68 -13.05 49.33
CA ALA A 28 19.85 -13.84 48.90
C ALA A 28 19.37 -15.32 48.93
N MET A 29 20.09 -16.27 48.32
CA MET A 29 19.61 -17.65 48.12
C MET A 29 19.59 -18.54 49.39
N SER A 30 18.73 -19.56 49.39
CA SER A 30 18.85 -20.82 50.17
C SER A 30 18.07 -21.95 49.46
N SER A 31 18.19 -23.22 49.90
CA SER A 31 17.93 -24.40 49.05
C SER A 31 17.25 -25.62 49.72
N GLY A 32 16.22 -26.18 49.06
CA GLY A 32 15.72 -27.55 49.22
C GLY A 32 14.84 -27.85 50.45
N PRO A 33 14.27 -29.07 50.59
CA PRO A 33 14.34 -30.24 49.69
C PRO A 33 12.99 -30.59 49.01
N VAL A 34 12.83 -31.85 48.57
CA VAL A 34 11.67 -32.42 47.83
C VAL A 34 10.94 -33.46 48.70
N GLU A 35 9.62 -33.60 48.52
CA GLU A 35 8.85 -34.77 48.95
C GLU A 35 7.74 -35.09 47.93
N GLN A 36 7.30 -36.35 47.85
CA GLN A 36 6.26 -36.85 46.93
C GLN A 36 5.30 -37.76 47.69
N GLU A 37 3.99 -37.68 47.43
CA GLU A 37 3.19 -38.80 46.88
C GLU A 37 1.72 -38.39 46.60
N GLN A 38 0.92 -39.34 46.11
CA GLN A 38 -0.47 -39.25 45.62
C GLN A 38 -1.40 -40.13 46.48
N PRO A 39 -2.71 -40.26 46.17
CA PRO A 39 -3.70 -39.31 45.63
C PRO A 39 -4.97 -39.25 46.52
N GLU A 40 -5.91 -38.35 46.22
CA GLU A 40 -7.32 -38.60 46.58
C GLU A 40 -8.28 -37.96 45.56
N GLN A 41 -9.39 -38.65 45.25
CA GLN A 41 -10.46 -38.13 44.37
C GLN A 41 -11.60 -37.56 45.22
N SER A 42 -12.09 -36.38 44.85
CA SER A 42 -13.44 -35.93 45.21
C SER A 42 -14.10 -35.26 44.01
N ILE A 43 -15.43 -35.33 43.94
CA ILE A 43 -16.23 -35.06 42.74
C ILE A 43 -16.63 -33.58 42.65
N GLU A 44 -16.87 -33.14 41.42
CA GLU A 44 -17.17 -31.77 41.01
C GLU A 44 -18.36 -31.13 41.74
N THR A 45 -18.28 -29.82 41.91
CA THR A 45 -19.43 -28.90 41.85
C THR A 45 -19.06 -27.73 40.94
N GLU A 46 -20.03 -27.20 40.22
CA GLU A 46 -19.82 -26.35 39.04
C GLU A 46 -19.04 -25.06 39.33
N GLN A 47 -17.97 -24.82 38.58
CA GLN A 47 -17.46 -23.47 38.32
C GLN A 47 -17.72 -23.11 36.86
N ALA A 48 -18.33 -21.95 36.61
CA ALA A 48 -18.46 -21.40 35.27
C ALA A 48 -17.06 -21.18 34.67
N ASP A 49 -16.84 -21.66 33.44
CA ASP A 49 -15.48 -21.82 32.90
C ASP A 49 -14.77 -20.49 32.63
N SER A 50 -13.71 -20.24 33.41
CA SER A 50 -12.78 -19.11 33.25
C SER A 50 -11.97 -19.10 31.94
N SER A 51 -12.11 -20.11 31.06
CA SER A 51 -11.38 -20.18 29.78
C SER A 51 -11.91 -19.23 28.69
N GLY A 52 -13.14 -18.73 28.81
CA GLY A 52 -13.79 -17.88 27.80
C GLY A 52 -14.19 -18.61 26.51
N LEU A 53 -14.27 -19.95 26.54
CA LEU A 53 -14.82 -20.76 25.46
C LEU A 53 -16.34 -20.54 25.37
N VAL A 54 -16.87 -20.28 24.18
CA VAL A 54 -18.31 -20.04 23.96
C VAL A 54 -18.95 -20.97 22.93
N ALA A 55 -18.16 -21.65 22.09
CA ALA A 55 -18.64 -22.75 21.26
C ALA A 55 -17.52 -23.76 20.98
N HIS A 56 -17.85 -25.05 20.92
CA HIS A 56 -16.92 -26.11 20.54
C HIS A 56 -17.66 -27.17 19.71
N TYR A 57 -17.28 -27.31 18.44
CA TYR A 57 -17.80 -28.34 17.54
C TYR A 57 -16.71 -29.40 17.30
N THR A 58 -16.96 -30.64 17.69
CA THR A 58 -16.03 -31.77 17.59
C THR A 58 -16.13 -32.54 16.28
N PHE A 59 -17.28 -32.48 15.59
CA PHE A 59 -17.55 -33.24 14.36
C PHE A 59 -17.45 -34.77 14.53
N ASN A 60 -17.70 -35.27 15.75
CA ASN A 60 -17.72 -36.69 16.07
C ASN A 60 -19.04 -37.37 15.63
N GLN A 61 -19.31 -37.32 14.32
CA GLN A 61 -20.57 -37.71 13.65
C GLN A 61 -21.77 -36.79 13.91
N GLU A 62 -21.58 -35.69 14.64
CA GLU A 62 -22.60 -34.70 14.98
C GLU A 62 -22.13 -33.26 14.69
N LEU A 63 -23.07 -32.34 14.58
CA LEU A 63 -22.83 -30.90 14.41
C LEU A 63 -23.18 -30.09 15.67
N THR A 64 -23.30 -30.76 16.82
CA THR A 64 -23.67 -30.20 18.12
C THR A 64 -22.57 -29.33 18.74
N ASP A 65 -22.93 -28.16 19.27
CA ASP A 65 -22.05 -27.39 20.15
C ASP A 65 -21.93 -28.07 21.52
N GLN A 66 -20.73 -28.56 21.84
CA GLN A 66 -20.43 -29.24 23.10
C GLN A 66 -20.48 -28.30 24.32
N THR A 67 -20.58 -26.98 24.13
CA THR A 67 -20.77 -26.02 25.24
C THR A 67 -22.24 -25.74 25.56
N GLY A 68 -23.18 -26.18 24.71
CA GLY A 68 -24.62 -25.98 24.90
C GLY A 68 -25.10 -24.53 24.78
N ASN A 69 -24.26 -23.61 24.30
CA ASN A 69 -24.59 -22.19 24.15
C ASN A 69 -25.32 -21.91 22.81
N PHE A 70 -25.11 -22.75 21.81
CA PHE A 70 -25.58 -22.55 20.44
C PHE A 70 -26.31 -23.78 19.88
N GLU A 71 -27.14 -23.58 18.86
CA GLU A 71 -27.76 -24.67 18.09
C GLU A 71 -26.69 -25.51 17.34
N GLU A 72 -27.09 -26.71 16.90
CA GLU A 72 -26.29 -27.50 15.97
C GLU A 72 -26.06 -26.78 14.63
N GLY A 73 -24.91 -27.04 14.01
CA GLY A 73 -24.63 -26.60 12.65
C GLY A 73 -25.53 -27.32 11.64
N LYS A 74 -25.97 -26.60 10.60
CA LYS A 74 -26.90 -27.11 9.58
C LYS A 74 -26.14 -27.29 8.27
N VAL A 75 -26.27 -28.45 7.63
CA VAL A 75 -25.61 -28.71 6.33
C VAL A 75 -26.24 -27.83 5.25
N VAL A 76 -25.41 -27.22 4.41
CA VAL A 76 -25.82 -26.34 3.30
C VAL A 76 -25.12 -26.73 2.00
N GLY A 77 -25.67 -26.24 0.88
CA GLY A 77 -25.14 -26.39 -0.46
C GLY A 77 -23.79 -25.68 -0.69
N ASN A 78 -23.58 -25.20 -1.91
CA ASN A 78 -22.34 -24.53 -2.29
C ASN A 78 -22.25 -23.08 -1.75
N ARG A 79 -23.35 -22.51 -1.23
CA ARG A 79 -23.37 -21.18 -0.57
C ARG A 79 -23.98 -21.23 0.83
N ILE A 80 -23.57 -20.28 1.66
CA ILE A 80 -24.04 -20.09 3.06
C ILE A 80 -25.57 -19.90 3.24
N ASN A 81 -26.32 -19.60 2.17
CA ASN A 81 -27.79 -19.46 2.20
C ASN A 81 -28.51 -20.49 1.28
N GLU A 82 -27.87 -21.61 0.94
CA GLU A 82 -28.43 -22.63 0.03
C GLU A 82 -28.77 -23.89 0.83
N GLU A 83 -30.06 -24.21 0.97
CA GLU A 83 -30.55 -25.22 1.93
C GLU A 83 -30.74 -26.63 1.31
N ASP A 84 -30.56 -26.77 -0.01
CA ASP A 84 -30.93 -27.98 -0.76
C ASP A 84 -29.80 -29.02 -0.92
N GLY A 85 -30.18 -30.31 -0.82
CA GLY A 85 -29.49 -31.45 -1.45
C GLY A 85 -28.08 -31.82 -0.97
N ALA A 86 -27.54 -31.13 0.02
CA ALA A 86 -26.16 -31.26 0.45
C ALA A 86 -25.92 -32.39 1.47
N LEU A 87 -24.68 -32.90 1.48
CA LEU A 87 -24.21 -33.91 2.43
C LEU A 87 -22.84 -33.52 2.99
N ILE A 88 -22.67 -33.66 4.30
CA ILE A 88 -21.38 -33.76 4.98
C ILE A 88 -21.24 -35.22 5.43
N SER A 89 -20.05 -35.79 5.29
CA SER A 89 -19.72 -37.13 5.78
C SER A 89 -18.64 -37.06 6.86
N TYR A 90 -18.40 -38.16 7.56
CA TYR A 90 -17.45 -38.23 8.67
C TYR A 90 -16.43 -39.34 8.46
N GLY A 91 -15.28 -39.20 9.10
CA GLY A 91 -14.20 -40.20 9.11
C GLY A 91 -13.00 -39.72 9.92
N GLU A 92 -11.89 -40.45 9.87
CA GLU A 92 -10.70 -40.21 10.71
C GLU A 92 -10.29 -38.73 10.80
N GLY A 93 -10.31 -38.20 12.02
CA GLY A 93 -10.03 -36.80 12.33
C GLY A 93 -8.59 -36.55 12.77
N LYS A 94 -8.41 -35.44 13.47
CA LYS A 94 -7.25 -35.16 14.34
C LYS A 94 -7.60 -35.33 15.82
N ARG A 95 -8.88 -35.18 16.18
CA ARG A 95 -9.51 -35.56 17.45
C ARG A 95 -10.63 -36.56 17.14
N ASP A 96 -10.26 -37.84 17.04
CA ASP A 96 -11.16 -38.96 16.75
C ASP A 96 -11.77 -38.92 15.33
N GLN A 97 -12.84 -38.15 15.07
CA GLN A 97 -13.43 -37.98 13.73
C GLN A 97 -13.49 -36.50 13.30
N ALA A 98 -13.70 -36.29 12.01
CA ALA A 98 -13.76 -34.96 11.39
C ALA A 98 -14.87 -34.88 10.35
N ALA A 99 -15.41 -33.67 10.14
CA ALA A 99 -16.33 -33.38 9.05
C ALA A 99 -15.56 -33.34 7.70
N ILE A 100 -16.04 -34.12 6.73
CA ILE A 100 -15.49 -34.25 5.39
C ILE A 100 -16.37 -33.46 4.41
N PHE A 101 -15.74 -32.50 3.74
CA PHE A 101 -16.35 -31.60 2.76
C PHE A 101 -15.93 -32.07 1.35
N ASP A 102 -16.90 -32.23 0.44
CA ASP A 102 -16.68 -32.85 -0.88
C ASP A 102 -16.23 -31.86 -1.97
N GLY A 103 -16.30 -30.55 -1.69
CA GLY A 103 -16.14 -29.47 -2.66
C GLY A 103 -17.45 -28.92 -3.23
N LYS A 104 -18.61 -29.29 -2.67
CA LYS A 104 -19.95 -28.81 -3.04
C LYS A 104 -20.81 -28.40 -1.85
N SER A 105 -20.57 -28.95 -0.66
CA SER A 105 -21.32 -28.66 0.57
C SER A 105 -20.54 -27.80 1.58
N GLY A 106 -21.26 -27.26 2.56
CA GLY A 106 -20.72 -26.56 3.72
C GLY A 106 -21.53 -26.81 4.99
N ILE A 107 -21.13 -26.17 6.09
CA ILE A 107 -21.89 -26.17 7.36
C ILE A 107 -22.20 -24.72 7.73
N ARG A 108 -23.48 -24.40 7.86
CA ARG A 108 -24.00 -23.17 8.43
C ARG A 108 -23.95 -23.25 9.95
N LEU A 109 -23.17 -22.39 10.58
CA LEU A 109 -23.16 -22.24 12.04
C LEU A 109 -24.23 -21.21 12.48
N PRO A 110 -24.68 -21.21 13.75
CA PRO A 110 -25.68 -20.25 14.24
C PRO A 110 -25.27 -18.77 14.16
N ASP A 111 -26.27 -17.88 14.17
CA ASP A 111 -26.07 -16.43 14.05
C ASP A 111 -25.64 -15.78 15.37
N GLY A 112 -24.69 -14.86 15.31
CA GLY A 112 -24.12 -14.20 16.49
C GLY A 112 -23.11 -15.05 17.28
N LEU A 113 -22.55 -16.11 16.67
CA LEU A 113 -21.47 -16.95 17.21
C LEU A 113 -20.26 -16.12 17.72
N ILE A 114 -20.03 -14.97 17.09
CA ILE A 114 -19.19 -13.88 17.59
C ILE A 114 -20.03 -12.59 17.53
N SER A 115 -19.92 -11.76 18.57
CA SER A 115 -20.75 -10.56 18.78
C SER A 115 -19.96 -9.40 19.43
N SER A 116 -18.64 -9.38 19.26
CA SER A 116 -17.74 -8.40 19.86
C SER A 116 -16.43 -8.25 19.06
N ASN A 117 -15.67 -7.19 19.35
CA ASN A 117 -14.31 -6.96 18.89
C ASN A 117 -13.24 -7.63 19.80
N VAL A 118 -13.60 -8.67 20.57
CA VAL A 118 -12.63 -9.44 21.36
C VAL A 118 -12.99 -10.92 21.30
N TYR A 119 -12.23 -11.70 20.52
CA TYR A 119 -12.54 -13.10 20.26
C TYR A 119 -11.32 -13.92 19.83
N SER A 120 -11.46 -15.24 19.82
CA SER A 120 -10.54 -16.15 19.14
C SER A 120 -11.30 -17.25 18.42
N VAL A 121 -10.78 -17.70 17.27
CA VAL A 121 -11.27 -18.90 16.57
C VAL A 121 -10.09 -19.84 16.35
N ALA A 122 -10.24 -21.11 16.70
CA ALA A 122 -9.24 -22.15 16.51
C ALA A 122 -9.87 -23.38 15.83
N LEU A 123 -9.22 -23.97 14.83
CA LEU A 123 -9.69 -25.17 14.14
C LEU A 123 -8.55 -25.95 13.50
N TRP A 124 -8.78 -27.25 13.29
CA TRP A 124 -7.94 -28.10 12.46
C TRP A 124 -8.44 -28.15 11.02
N VAL A 125 -7.50 -28.15 10.08
CA VAL A 125 -7.74 -28.12 8.64
C VAL A 125 -6.84 -29.15 7.95
N ASN A 126 -7.40 -29.94 7.05
CA ASN A 126 -6.68 -30.83 6.15
C ASN A 126 -7.32 -30.76 4.75
N PRO A 127 -6.82 -29.91 3.83
CA PRO A 127 -7.41 -29.74 2.51
C PRO A 127 -7.02 -30.90 1.57
N ALA A 128 -7.99 -31.52 0.93
CA ALA A 128 -7.76 -32.47 -0.17
C ALA A 128 -7.68 -31.77 -1.54
N LYS A 129 -8.11 -30.51 -1.63
CA LYS A 129 -7.79 -29.58 -2.72
C LYS A 129 -7.68 -28.17 -2.16
N ILE A 130 -6.67 -27.43 -2.60
CA ILE A 130 -6.56 -25.99 -2.37
C ILE A 130 -7.00 -25.26 -3.64
N THR A 131 -8.05 -24.45 -3.53
CA THR A 131 -8.48 -23.46 -4.52
C THR A 131 -8.26 -22.06 -3.90
N GLN A 132 -8.12 -21.01 -4.72
CA GLN A 132 -8.00 -19.64 -4.19
C GLN A 132 -9.33 -19.15 -3.61
N PHE A 133 -9.26 -18.28 -2.59
CA PHE A 133 -10.38 -17.63 -1.87
C PHE A 133 -11.31 -18.57 -1.08
N THR A 134 -11.35 -19.86 -1.41
CA THR A 134 -12.07 -20.91 -0.65
C THR A 134 -11.80 -20.82 0.85
N THR A 135 -12.88 -20.59 1.61
CA THR A 135 -12.87 -20.43 3.06
C THR A 135 -12.84 -21.77 3.81
N THR A 136 -12.25 -21.80 5.00
CA THR A 136 -12.47 -22.86 6.00
C THR A 136 -13.39 -22.41 7.11
N PHE A 137 -13.29 -21.14 7.53
CA PHE A 137 -14.20 -20.47 8.47
C PHE A 137 -14.53 -19.08 7.94
N PHE A 138 -15.83 -18.77 7.84
CA PHE A 138 -16.37 -17.52 7.33
C PHE A 138 -17.33 -16.91 8.36
N GLY A 139 -17.29 -15.58 8.50
CA GLY A 139 -18.21 -14.81 9.36
C GLY A 139 -18.51 -13.45 8.74
N ALA A 140 -19.79 -13.07 8.63
CA ALA A 140 -20.22 -11.91 7.85
C ALA A 140 -21.49 -11.23 8.39
N GLN A 141 -21.51 -9.89 8.44
CA GLN A 141 -22.76 -9.12 8.56
C GLN A 141 -23.41 -8.91 7.18
N ALA A 142 -22.60 -8.60 6.17
CA ALA A 142 -23.05 -8.25 4.82
C ALA A 142 -22.15 -8.89 3.73
N LYS A 143 -22.26 -8.46 2.47
CA LYS A 143 -21.43 -8.99 1.36
C LYS A 143 -20.03 -8.34 1.30
N ASP A 144 -19.94 -7.11 1.75
CA ASP A 144 -18.72 -6.34 2.01
C ASP A 144 -18.17 -6.64 3.41
N GLN A 145 -19.02 -6.60 4.44
CA GLN A 145 -18.62 -6.77 5.84
C GLN A 145 -18.47 -8.25 6.25
N TRP A 146 -17.26 -8.80 6.09
CA TRP A 146 -16.91 -10.18 6.45
C TRP A 146 -15.44 -10.41 6.84
N ILE A 147 -15.19 -11.55 7.49
CA ILE A 147 -13.87 -12.17 7.66
C ILE A 147 -13.87 -13.60 7.11
N SER A 148 -12.71 -14.05 6.62
CA SER A 148 -12.49 -15.43 6.14
C SER A 148 -11.11 -15.94 6.54
N ILE A 149 -11.05 -17.16 7.07
CA ILE A 149 -9.80 -17.94 7.16
C ILE A 149 -9.69 -18.75 5.87
N VAL A 150 -8.63 -18.54 5.08
CA VAL A 150 -8.44 -19.19 3.77
C VAL A 150 -7.10 -19.94 3.69
N PRO A 151 -7.06 -21.17 3.15
CA PRO A 151 -5.80 -21.87 2.85
C PRO A 151 -4.95 -21.18 1.79
N ASN A 152 -5.57 -20.35 0.94
CA ASN A 152 -4.96 -19.70 -0.22
C ASN A 152 -5.71 -18.41 -0.57
N GLY A 153 -5.29 -17.28 0.01
CA GLY A 153 -5.89 -15.96 -0.26
C GLY A 153 -5.30 -15.27 -1.50
N PRO A 154 -5.50 -13.94 -1.63
CA PRO A 154 -5.03 -13.16 -2.78
C PRO A 154 -3.55 -13.36 -3.10
N ILE A 155 -2.68 -13.36 -2.08
CA ILE A 155 -1.22 -13.44 -2.25
C ILE A 155 -0.66 -14.88 -2.28
N GLY A 156 -1.51 -15.88 -2.49
CA GLY A 156 -1.07 -17.29 -2.61
C GLY A 156 -0.73 -17.98 -1.28
N GLU A 157 -0.92 -17.33 -0.13
CA GLU A 157 -0.59 -17.84 1.20
C GLU A 157 -1.85 -18.17 2.02
N THR A 158 -1.70 -18.96 3.08
CA THR A 158 -2.74 -19.18 4.08
C THR A 158 -2.84 -17.96 5.00
N MET A 159 -4.05 -17.47 5.23
CA MET A 159 -4.26 -16.17 5.88
C MET A 159 -5.63 -16.02 6.53
N LEU A 160 -5.74 -15.04 7.43
CA LEU A 160 -6.99 -14.36 7.73
C LEU A 160 -7.14 -13.18 6.75
N TRP A 161 -8.36 -12.95 6.29
CA TRP A 161 -8.71 -11.97 5.25
C TRP A 161 -10.05 -11.30 5.58
N SER A 162 -10.26 -10.05 5.16
CA SER A 162 -11.49 -9.28 5.41
C SER A 162 -11.76 -8.30 4.26
N GLY A 163 -13.05 -8.00 4.00
CA GLY A 163 -13.52 -7.30 2.78
C GLY A 163 -14.14 -5.90 2.96
N GLU A 164 -14.22 -5.37 4.19
CA GLU A 164 -14.71 -4.02 4.46
C GLU A 164 -13.54 -3.02 4.37
N ASP A 165 -12.74 -2.92 5.44
CA ASP A 165 -11.35 -2.52 5.32
C ASP A 165 -10.54 -3.75 4.85
N TRP A 166 -9.99 -3.70 3.64
CA TRP A 166 -9.21 -4.80 3.04
C TRP A 166 -8.00 -5.19 3.92
N TYR A 167 -8.16 -6.24 4.73
CA TYR A 167 -7.19 -6.62 5.75
C TYR A 167 -6.53 -7.98 5.44
N ASP A 168 -5.36 -7.93 4.81
CA ASP A 168 -4.49 -9.09 4.64
C ASP A 168 -3.76 -9.40 5.97
N ALA A 169 -3.96 -10.60 6.53
CA ALA A 169 -3.20 -11.13 7.66
C ALA A 169 -2.55 -12.50 7.32
N PRO A 170 -1.50 -12.51 6.47
CA PRO A 170 -0.87 -13.73 5.97
C PRO A 170 0.07 -14.42 6.94
N THR A 171 0.15 -15.75 6.83
CA THR A 171 1.01 -16.57 7.70
C THR A 171 2.45 -16.74 7.20
N GLY A 172 2.83 -16.16 6.06
CA GLY A 172 4.14 -16.38 5.42
C GLY A 172 4.30 -17.77 4.79
N LEU A 173 3.24 -18.59 4.82
CA LEU A 173 3.21 -19.99 4.41
C LEU A 173 1.88 -20.33 3.73
N LYS A 174 1.88 -21.44 2.98
CA LYS A 174 0.67 -22.12 2.51
C LYS A 174 0.55 -23.46 3.25
N ILE A 175 -0.62 -23.80 3.78
CA ILE A 175 -0.82 -25.15 4.34
C ILE A 175 -0.77 -26.19 3.21
N PRO A 176 -0.16 -27.36 3.43
CA PRO A 176 -0.12 -28.44 2.44
C PRO A 176 -1.46 -29.16 2.32
N THR A 177 -1.67 -29.89 1.22
CA THR A 177 -2.79 -30.82 1.11
C THR A 177 -2.54 -32.11 1.90
N ASP A 178 -3.63 -32.82 2.21
CA ASP A 178 -3.66 -34.17 2.77
C ASP A 178 -2.98 -34.30 4.15
N GLN A 179 -2.68 -33.17 4.81
CA GLN A 179 -1.96 -33.07 6.06
C GLN A 179 -2.62 -32.08 7.04
N TRP A 180 -2.81 -32.53 8.28
CA TRP A 180 -3.42 -31.75 9.35
C TRP A 180 -2.57 -30.55 9.80
N SER A 181 -3.12 -29.36 9.61
CA SER A 181 -2.65 -28.08 10.14
C SER A 181 -3.65 -27.51 11.14
N HIS A 182 -3.19 -26.77 12.15
CA HIS A 182 -4.03 -26.08 13.13
C HIS A 182 -3.92 -24.58 12.93
N LEU A 183 -5.05 -23.92 12.62
CA LEU A 183 -5.14 -22.47 12.48
C LEU A 183 -5.76 -21.88 13.74
N THR A 184 -5.29 -20.70 14.14
CA THR A 184 -5.92 -19.91 15.20
C THR A 184 -5.77 -18.43 14.93
N ILE A 185 -6.85 -17.68 15.11
CA ILE A 185 -6.85 -16.22 15.10
C ILE A 185 -7.20 -15.71 16.50
N THR A 186 -6.62 -14.59 16.91
CA THR A 186 -7.05 -13.85 18.11
C THR A 186 -7.20 -12.37 17.75
N VAL A 187 -8.33 -11.79 18.12
CA VAL A 187 -8.66 -10.36 17.92
C VAL A 187 -8.93 -9.71 19.27
N ASN A 188 -8.37 -8.52 19.47
CA ASN A 188 -8.51 -7.73 20.69
C ASN A 188 -8.54 -6.23 20.33
N GLN A 189 -9.73 -5.66 20.17
CA GLN A 189 -9.92 -4.22 19.89
C GLN A 189 -9.08 -3.72 18.70
N GLY A 190 -9.13 -4.47 17.60
CA GLY A 190 -8.33 -4.20 16.39
C GLY A 190 -6.86 -4.63 16.44
N GLU A 191 -6.31 -5.10 17.56
CA GLU A 191 -5.10 -5.94 17.54
C GLU A 191 -5.47 -7.32 16.97
N VAL A 192 -4.67 -7.85 16.04
CA VAL A 192 -4.90 -9.17 15.46
C VAL A 192 -3.63 -10.01 15.42
N LYS A 193 -3.78 -11.30 15.69
CA LYS A 193 -2.72 -12.31 15.53
C LYS A 193 -3.25 -13.52 14.78
N VAL A 194 -2.40 -14.09 13.93
CA VAL A 194 -2.66 -15.36 13.23
C VAL A 194 -1.56 -16.35 13.58
N TYR A 195 -1.98 -17.52 14.04
CA TYR A 195 -1.13 -18.63 14.43
C TYR A 195 -1.35 -19.81 13.48
N LEU A 196 -0.24 -20.48 13.12
CA LEU A 196 -0.23 -21.70 12.34
C LEU A 196 0.59 -22.75 13.08
N ASN A 197 -0.01 -23.90 13.35
CA ASN A 197 0.58 -25.05 14.04
C ASN A 197 1.18 -24.69 15.42
N GLY A 198 0.55 -23.72 16.11
CA GLY A 198 0.93 -23.25 17.45
C GLY A 198 1.97 -22.12 17.47
N GLN A 199 2.52 -21.74 16.32
CA GLN A 199 3.48 -20.65 16.17
C GLN A 199 2.79 -19.36 15.71
N GLU A 200 3.14 -18.23 16.31
CA GLU A 200 2.69 -16.91 15.83
C GLU A 200 3.33 -16.62 14.47
N ARG A 201 2.50 -16.33 13.47
CA ARG A 201 2.95 -16.04 12.09
C ARG A 201 2.66 -14.61 11.67
N PHE A 202 1.53 -14.09 12.14
CA PHE A 202 1.13 -12.70 11.93
C PHE A 202 0.81 -12.05 13.28
N SER A 203 1.23 -10.80 13.43
CA SER A 203 0.77 -9.90 14.50
C SER A 203 0.83 -8.48 13.95
N ASP A 204 -0.25 -7.74 14.12
CA ASP A 204 -0.39 -6.35 13.66
C ASP A 204 -1.63 -5.69 14.31
N SER A 205 -1.88 -4.42 14.02
CA SER A 205 -3.06 -3.67 14.51
C SER A 205 -3.93 -3.13 13.36
N GLY A 206 -5.08 -2.55 13.71
CA GLY A 206 -6.03 -1.96 12.76
C GLY A 206 -6.93 -2.95 12.05
N PHE A 207 -7.20 -4.11 12.66
CA PHE A 207 -8.17 -5.08 12.15
C PHE A 207 -9.61 -4.56 12.32
N PRO A 208 -10.51 -4.72 11.33
CA PRO A 208 -11.86 -4.14 11.37
C PRO A 208 -12.81 -4.79 12.40
N ASP A 209 -13.78 -4.01 12.88
CA ASP A 209 -14.80 -4.43 13.86
C ASP A 209 -16.04 -5.03 13.19
N VAL A 210 -15.88 -6.22 12.62
CA VAL A 210 -16.91 -6.85 11.77
C VAL A 210 -18.10 -7.41 12.57
N PHE A 211 -18.12 -7.39 13.92
CA PHE A 211 -19.09 -8.17 14.71
C PHE A 211 -19.82 -7.47 15.86
N THR A 212 -19.37 -6.30 16.35
CA THR A 212 -19.91 -5.76 17.62
C THR A 212 -21.39 -5.31 17.57
N ASN A 213 -21.93 -4.95 16.40
CA ASN A 213 -23.21 -4.24 16.29
C ASN A 213 -24.40 -5.02 15.70
N GLN A 214 -24.20 -6.20 15.09
CA GLN A 214 -25.29 -6.99 14.49
C GLN A 214 -25.07 -8.50 14.66
N LYS A 215 -26.14 -9.30 14.48
CA LYS A 215 -26.05 -10.77 14.40
C LYS A 215 -25.45 -11.20 13.06
N ALA A 216 -24.13 -11.32 13.01
CA ALA A 216 -23.42 -11.87 11.86
C ALA A 216 -23.76 -13.36 11.62
N LYS A 217 -23.69 -13.77 10.35
CA LYS A 217 -23.82 -15.15 9.88
C LYS A 217 -22.46 -15.83 9.85
N PHE A 218 -22.43 -17.12 10.20
CA PHE A 218 -21.18 -17.90 10.28
C PHE A 218 -21.29 -19.22 9.51
N ALA A 219 -20.20 -19.68 8.90
CA ALA A 219 -20.15 -20.96 8.18
C ALA A 219 -18.75 -21.57 8.09
N LEU A 220 -18.72 -22.85 7.78
CA LEU A 220 -17.53 -23.64 7.46
C LEU A 220 -17.59 -24.11 6.01
N GLY A 221 -16.46 -24.01 5.33
CA GLY A 221 -16.27 -24.49 3.96
C GLY A 221 -16.97 -23.69 2.85
N VAL A 222 -17.89 -22.77 3.17
CA VAL A 222 -18.64 -21.95 2.20
C VAL A 222 -18.76 -20.49 2.61
N ASN A 223 -18.84 -19.60 1.63
CA ASN A 223 -19.16 -18.18 1.78
C ASN A 223 -20.27 -17.77 0.78
N TYR A 224 -20.28 -16.52 0.31
CA TYR A 224 -21.26 -16.02 -0.66
C TYR A 224 -20.84 -16.17 -2.15
N TRP A 225 -19.59 -16.50 -2.49
CA TRP A 225 -19.08 -16.41 -3.87
C TRP A 225 -18.26 -17.59 -4.38
N ASP A 226 -17.46 -18.23 -3.53
CA ASP A 226 -16.30 -19.02 -3.97
C ASP A 226 -16.60 -20.52 -4.14
N ALA A 227 -15.64 -21.26 -4.70
CA ALA A 227 -15.69 -22.72 -4.70
C ALA A 227 -15.65 -23.28 -3.26
N PRO A 228 -16.56 -24.18 -2.86
CA PRO A 228 -16.55 -24.77 -1.51
C PRO A 228 -15.26 -25.52 -1.17
N PHE A 229 -14.98 -25.61 0.12
CA PHE A 229 -13.85 -26.37 0.65
C PHE A 229 -13.95 -27.85 0.31
N LYS A 230 -12.80 -28.46 0.02
CA LYS A 230 -12.67 -29.90 -0.19
C LYS A 230 -11.55 -30.45 0.67
N GLY A 231 -11.89 -31.30 1.62
CA GLY A 231 -10.97 -31.79 2.65
C GLY A 231 -11.70 -32.12 3.95
N LYS A 232 -10.99 -32.08 5.07
CA LYS A 232 -11.52 -32.29 6.41
C LYS A 232 -11.35 -31.04 7.28
N LEU A 233 -12.35 -30.73 8.10
CA LEU A 233 -12.27 -29.76 9.20
C LEU A 233 -12.61 -30.46 10.52
N ASP A 234 -11.96 -30.04 11.61
CA ASP A 234 -12.05 -30.72 12.91
C ASP A 234 -11.87 -29.76 14.09
N ASP A 235 -12.51 -30.09 15.22
CA ASP A 235 -12.24 -29.58 16.57
C ASP A 235 -12.26 -28.04 16.69
N LEU A 236 -13.25 -27.42 16.02
CA LEU A 236 -13.49 -25.98 15.97
C LEU A 236 -13.87 -25.43 17.36
N ARG A 237 -13.22 -24.36 17.78
CA ARG A 237 -13.56 -23.62 19.01
C ARG A 237 -13.62 -22.12 18.77
N VAL A 238 -14.62 -21.48 19.38
CA VAL A 238 -14.80 -20.04 19.42
C VAL A 238 -14.71 -19.57 20.87
N TYR A 239 -13.98 -18.48 21.10
CA TYR A 239 -13.77 -17.87 22.41
C TYR A 239 -14.21 -16.40 22.38
N ASN A 240 -14.80 -15.90 23.46
CA ASN A 240 -15.15 -14.47 23.64
C ASN A 240 -13.98 -13.63 24.21
N THR A 241 -12.75 -14.13 24.04
CA THR A 241 -11.52 -13.53 24.56
C THR A 241 -10.36 -13.82 23.61
N ALA A 242 -9.30 -13.00 23.65
CA ALA A 242 -8.06 -13.25 22.95
C ALA A 242 -7.20 -14.29 23.72
N ILE A 243 -7.16 -15.54 23.24
CA ILE A 243 -6.50 -16.63 23.97
C ILE A 243 -4.97 -16.51 23.91
N LYS A 244 -4.31 -16.70 25.06
CA LYS A 244 -2.85 -16.59 25.17
C LYS A 244 -2.15 -17.66 24.33
N ALA A 245 -0.98 -17.33 23.77
CA ALA A 245 -0.20 -18.22 22.90
C ALA A 245 0.06 -19.63 23.50
N GLU A 246 0.17 -19.77 24.82
CA GLU A 246 0.32 -21.09 25.48
C GLU A 246 -0.95 -21.97 25.38
N ARG A 247 -2.15 -21.40 25.27
CA ARG A 247 -3.37 -22.14 24.91
C ARG A 247 -3.31 -22.56 23.44
N VAL A 248 -2.89 -21.66 22.55
CA VAL A 248 -2.78 -21.94 21.10
C VAL A 248 -1.80 -23.10 20.82
N LYS A 249 -0.62 -23.09 21.47
CA LYS A 249 0.35 -24.20 21.43
C LYS A 249 -0.23 -25.54 21.92
N LYS A 250 -1.05 -25.52 22.98
CA LYS A 250 -1.71 -26.72 23.51
C LYS A 250 -2.77 -27.27 22.55
N LEU A 251 -3.60 -26.42 21.95
CA LEU A 251 -4.61 -26.82 20.96
C LEU A 251 -3.96 -27.45 19.73
N ALA A 252 -2.90 -26.81 19.20
CA ALA A 252 -2.11 -27.27 18.06
C ALA A 252 -1.23 -28.52 18.33
N LYS A 253 -1.26 -29.10 19.54
CA LYS A 253 -0.40 -30.24 19.90
C LYS A 253 -0.67 -31.43 18.96
N GLY A 254 0.37 -31.81 18.21
CA GLY A 254 0.35 -32.89 17.23
C GLY A 254 0.30 -32.42 15.76
N ALA A 255 0.38 -31.12 15.48
CA ALA A 255 0.44 -30.60 14.12
C ALA A 255 1.77 -30.94 13.44
N SER A 256 1.74 -31.15 12.12
CA SER A 256 2.95 -31.40 11.33
C SER A 256 3.80 -30.13 11.19
N LYS A 257 5.11 -30.29 11.01
CA LYS A 257 5.96 -29.19 10.52
C LYS A 257 5.65 -28.96 9.04
N ILE A 258 5.27 -27.74 8.69
CA ILE A 258 5.19 -27.30 7.29
C ILE A 258 6.61 -26.93 6.83
N LYS A 259 6.96 -27.29 5.60
CA LYS A 259 8.25 -26.90 5.02
C LYS A 259 8.21 -25.41 4.71
N GLU A 260 9.06 -24.64 5.38
CA GLU A 260 9.21 -23.22 5.09
C GLU A 260 9.96 -23.02 3.76
N PRO A 261 9.64 -22.00 2.96
CA PRO A 261 10.50 -21.56 1.88
C PRO A 261 11.84 -21.09 2.46
N VAL A 262 12.94 -21.31 1.74
CA VAL A 262 14.30 -21.02 2.23
C VAL A 262 14.60 -19.50 2.23
N GLU A 263 13.73 -18.70 1.63
CA GLU A 263 13.81 -17.24 1.60
C GLU A 263 13.15 -16.62 2.83
N ASN A 264 13.96 -15.93 3.65
CA ASN A 264 13.46 -14.99 4.66
C ASN A 264 12.85 -13.76 3.96
N LYS A 265 11.59 -13.85 3.49
CA LYS A 265 10.80 -12.71 3.02
C LYS A 265 10.77 -11.63 4.12
N THR A 266 11.58 -10.59 3.99
CA THR A 266 11.71 -9.56 5.02
C THR A 266 10.44 -8.71 5.07
N ARG A 267 9.60 -8.89 6.11
CA ARG A 267 8.41 -8.06 6.34
C ARG A 267 8.84 -6.66 6.79
N VAL A 268 8.87 -5.71 5.86
CA VAL A 268 9.18 -4.30 6.14
C VAL A 268 8.07 -3.70 7.02
N LYS A 269 8.43 -3.12 8.17
CA LYS A 269 7.44 -2.46 9.05
C LYS A 269 6.86 -1.23 8.35
N LEU A 270 5.53 -1.09 8.36
CA LEU A 270 4.85 0.11 7.85
C LEU A 270 5.23 1.37 8.65
N ASP A 271 4.94 2.55 8.10
CA ASP A 271 5.22 3.84 8.75
C ASP A 271 3.97 4.33 9.48
N GLN A 272 4.09 4.61 10.78
CA GLN A 272 2.97 5.00 11.65
C GLN A 272 2.58 6.48 11.46
N ASN A 273 3.44 7.27 10.81
CA ASN A 273 3.13 8.66 10.46
C ASN A 273 2.40 8.78 9.10
N SER A 274 2.12 7.65 8.44
CA SER A 274 1.62 7.59 7.06
C SER A 274 0.23 6.98 6.95
N VAL A 275 -0.53 7.49 5.98
CA VAL A 275 -1.84 6.96 5.55
C VAL A 275 -1.71 5.98 4.38
N ALA A 276 -2.79 5.25 4.11
CA ALA A 276 -3.05 4.61 2.82
C ALA A 276 -3.89 5.56 1.95
N VAL A 277 -3.31 6.04 0.85
CA VAL A 277 -4.00 6.65 -0.28
C VAL A 277 -3.31 6.08 -1.52
N HIS A 278 -4.09 5.58 -2.47
CA HIS A 278 -3.57 5.11 -3.77
C HIS A 278 -3.58 6.31 -4.73
N ASP A 279 -2.56 6.42 -5.59
CA ASP A 279 -2.42 7.52 -6.57
C ASP A 279 -2.46 8.93 -5.93
N PRO A 280 -1.60 9.23 -4.93
CA PRO A 280 -1.69 10.42 -4.09
C PRO A 280 -1.25 11.70 -4.82
N MET A 281 -2.22 12.50 -5.23
CA MET A 281 -2.01 13.72 -6.00
C MET A 281 -2.04 14.96 -5.09
N ILE A 282 -0.87 15.60 -4.94
CA ILE A 282 -0.58 16.66 -3.97
C ILE A 282 -1.14 18.02 -4.40
N ILE A 283 -1.66 18.76 -3.42
CA ILE A 283 -1.96 20.20 -3.49
C ILE A 283 -1.63 20.85 -2.13
N LYS A 284 -1.25 22.13 -2.13
CA LYS A 284 -1.04 22.92 -0.92
C LYS A 284 -2.01 24.11 -0.89
N ASP A 285 -2.79 24.27 0.20
CA ASP A 285 -3.67 25.43 0.41
C ASP A 285 -3.49 25.97 1.82
N LYS A 286 -3.31 27.30 1.94
CA LYS A 286 -3.22 28.04 3.22
C LYS A 286 -2.13 27.57 4.21
N GLY A 287 -1.22 26.70 3.79
CA GLY A 287 -0.11 26.16 4.59
C GLY A 287 -0.13 24.64 4.67
N THR A 288 -1.32 24.04 4.76
CA THR A 288 -1.56 22.59 4.81
C THR A 288 -1.42 21.96 3.43
N TYR A 289 -0.88 20.75 3.40
CA TYR A 289 -0.81 19.88 2.22
C TYR A 289 -1.95 18.86 2.26
N TYR A 290 -2.49 18.55 1.08
CA TYR A 290 -3.53 17.55 0.88
C TYR A 290 -3.12 16.61 -0.26
N VAL A 291 -3.42 15.33 -0.12
CA VAL A 291 -3.40 14.36 -1.22
C VAL A 291 -4.81 13.85 -1.47
N PHE A 292 -5.15 13.70 -2.75
CA PHE A 292 -6.38 13.07 -3.23
C PHE A 292 -6.01 11.92 -4.17
N GLY A 293 -6.79 10.84 -4.19
CA GLY A 293 -6.43 9.63 -4.92
C GLY A 293 -7.61 8.74 -5.31
N SER A 294 -7.29 7.52 -5.72
CA SER A 294 -8.29 6.52 -6.13
C SER A 294 -9.22 6.14 -4.98
N HIS A 295 -10.43 5.68 -5.33
CA HIS A 295 -11.49 5.25 -4.41
C HIS A 295 -11.90 6.32 -3.37
N LEU A 296 -11.84 7.60 -3.78
CA LEU A 296 -12.06 8.78 -2.92
C LEU A 296 -11.21 8.80 -1.63
N GLY A 297 -10.02 8.18 -1.67
CA GLY A 297 -9.00 8.35 -0.65
C GLY A 297 -8.47 9.79 -0.62
N ALA A 298 -8.47 10.42 0.55
CA ALA A 298 -7.91 11.75 0.76
C ALA A 298 -7.28 11.89 2.15
N ALA A 299 -6.21 12.66 2.25
CA ALA A 299 -5.49 12.89 3.51
C ALA A 299 -4.79 14.25 3.53
N LYS A 300 -4.41 14.73 4.73
CA LYS A 300 -3.70 16.00 4.92
C LYS A 300 -2.55 15.91 5.92
N SER A 301 -1.61 16.85 5.78
CA SER A 301 -0.44 17.03 6.63
C SER A 301 -0.01 18.50 6.60
N ASP A 302 0.51 19.04 7.70
CA ASP A 302 1.09 20.40 7.74
C ASP A 302 2.61 20.40 7.53
N ASP A 303 3.28 19.25 7.69
CA ASP A 303 4.73 19.11 7.67
C ASP A 303 5.28 18.11 6.62
N LEU A 304 4.39 17.44 5.86
CA LEU A 304 4.64 16.31 4.95
C LEU A 304 5.11 15.01 5.64
N ILE A 305 5.24 15.01 6.97
CA ILE A 305 5.75 13.88 7.76
C ILE A 305 4.59 13.13 8.40
N HIS A 306 3.71 13.85 9.11
CA HIS A 306 2.58 13.30 9.83
C HIS A 306 1.30 13.50 9.03
N TRP A 307 0.73 12.39 8.54
CA TRP A 307 -0.47 12.39 7.70
C TRP A 307 -1.69 11.93 8.48
N LYS A 308 -2.79 12.68 8.35
CA LYS A 308 -4.12 12.31 8.86
C LYS A 308 -5.05 12.01 7.68
N SER A 309 -5.71 10.86 7.71
CA SER A 309 -6.77 10.53 6.75
C SER A 309 -7.97 11.47 6.91
N ILE A 310 -8.56 11.86 5.78
CA ILE A 310 -9.83 12.60 5.69
C ILE A 310 -10.93 11.62 5.27
N SER A 311 -10.63 10.76 4.28
CA SER A 311 -11.53 9.76 3.73
C SER A 311 -10.75 8.60 3.12
N ASN A 312 -11.34 7.41 3.12
CA ASN A 312 -10.85 6.23 2.39
C ASN A 312 -12.07 5.36 2.04
N GLY A 313 -12.28 5.03 0.76
CA GLY A 313 -13.43 4.25 0.31
C GLY A 313 -14.54 5.08 -0.36
N PHE A 314 -15.32 4.42 -1.21
CA PHE A 314 -16.34 5.01 -2.08
C PHE A 314 -17.73 4.98 -1.40
N THR A 315 -17.80 5.41 -0.14
CA THR A 315 -18.98 5.25 0.73
C THR A 315 -19.96 6.43 0.65
N VAL A 316 -21.22 6.20 1.03
CA VAL A 316 -22.29 7.22 1.01
C VAL A 316 -22.04 8.41 1.94
N ASP A 317 -21.23 8.23 2.99
CA ASP A 317 -20.86 9.24 3.98
C ASP A 317 -19.51 9.93 3.69
N ASN A 318 -18.86 9.62 2.55
CA ASN A 318 -17.56 10.19 2.20
C ASN A 318 -17.62 11.74 2.15
N PRO A 319 -16.80 12.47 2.92
CA PRO A 319 -16.90 13.93 3.04
C PRO A 319 -16.49 14.69 1.77
N ILE A 320 -15.68 14.07 0.91
CA ILE A 320 -15.22 14.69 -0.34
C ILE A 320 -16.36 14.71 -1.35
N ILE A 321 -17.04 13.57 -1.55
CA ILE A 321 -18.22 13.44 -2.42
C ILE A 321 -19.23 12.55 -1.70
N PRO A 322 -20.20 13.11 -0.96
CA PRO A 322 -21.25 12.34 -0.31
C PRO A 322 -22.16 11.66 -1.34
N ASN A 323 -22.64 10.46 -1.03
CA ASN A 323 -23.47 9.63 -1.92
C ASN A 323 -22.90 9.51 -3.37
N PRO A 324 -21.64 9.07 -3.52
CA PRO A 324 -20.89 9.26 -4.76
C PRO A 324 -21.39 8.41 -5.93
N GLU A 325 -22.07 7.29 -5.68
CA GLU A 325 -22.77 6.50 -6.71
C GLU A 325 -23.85 7.33 -7.43
N GLN A 326 -24.60 8.14 -6.68
CA GLN A 326 -25.65 9.00 -7.25
C GLN A 326 -25.07 10.28 -7.85
N GLU A 327 -24.15 10.95 -7.14
CA GLU A 327 -23.58 12.23 -7.57
C GLU A 327 -22.73 12.10 -8.84
N LEU A 328 -22.00 10.98 -9.00
CA LEU A 328 -21.08 10.76 -10.13
C LEU A 328 -21.67 9.85 -11.21
N LYS A 329 -22.98 9.58 -11.15
CA LYS A 329 -23.65 8.52 -11.93
C LYS A 329 -23.30 8.50 -13.43
N GLU A 330 -23.35 9.64 -14.12
CA GLU A 330 -23.00 9.75 -15.56
C GLU A 330 -21.57 9.28 -15.87
N ALA A 331 -20.64 9.51 -14.94
CA ALA A 331 -19.25 9.09 -15.09
C ALA A 331 -19.07 7.60 -14.79
N LEU A 332 -19.83 7.04 -13.84
CA LEU A 332 -19.77 5.61 -13.50
C LEU A 332 -20.43 4.73 -14.58
N GLU A 333 -21.52 5.19 -15.20
CA GLU A 333 -22.18 4.55 -16.36
C GLU A 333 -21.45 4.80 -17.69
N TRP A 334 -20.30 5.49 -17.72
CA TRP A 334 -19.55 5.70 -18.97
C TRP A 334 -18.65 4.52 -19.37
N PRO A 335 -17.89 3.86 -18.49
CA PRO A 335 -17.14 2.65 -18.86
C PRO A 335 -18.04 1.47 -19.26
N GLU A 336 -17.45 0.39 -19.76
CA GLU A 336 -18.16 -0.88 -20.01
C GLU A 336 -17.28 -2.08 -19.59
N PRO A 337 -17.62 -2.80 -18.49
CA PRO A 337 -18.74 -2.54 -17.57
C PRO A 337 -18.55 -1.22 -16.78
N ASP A 338 -19.66 -0.72 -16.23
CA ASP A 338 -19.76 0.44 -15.35
C ASP A 338 -18.71 0.41 -14.22
N ALA A 339 -18.22 1.58 -13.81
CA ALA A 339 -17.18 1.68 -12.79
C ALA A 339 -17.74 1.59 -11.36
N GLU A 340 -17.16 0.70 -10.55
CA GLU A 340 -17.48 0.52 -9.13
C GLU A 340 -16.99 1.69 -8.25
N SER A 341 -16.02 2.50 -8.73
CA SER A 341 -15.50 3.68 -8.03
C SER A 341 -14.65 4.56 -8.97
N THR A 342 -14.25 5.76 -8.51
CA THR A 342 -13.37 6.65 -9.29
C THR A 342 -11.89 6.49 -8.96
N TRP A 343 -11.05 6.41 -9.99
CA TRP A 343 -9.59 6.29 -9.86
C TRP A 343 -8.91 7.69 -9.89
N ALA A 344 -7.58 7.74 -10.03
CA ALA A 344 -6.66 8.89 -10.02
C ALA A 344 -7.26 10.30 -10.17
N LYS A 345 -6.86 11.22 -9.28
CA LYS A 345 -7.47 12.53 -9.06
C LYS A 345 -6.55 13.70 -9.41
N SER A 346 -7.12 14.81 -9.87
CA SER A 346 -6.42 16.08 -10.02
C SER A 346 -7.08 17.19 -9.20
N PRO A 347 -6.54 17.55 -8.02
CA PRO A 347 -6.98 18.71 -7.27
C PRO A 347 -6.26 19.98 -7.76
N ILE A 348 -7.02 20.99 -8.20
CA ILE A 348 -6.48 22.31 -8.55
C ILE A 348 -7.41 23.43 -8.10
N LYS A 349 -6.85 24.61 -7.80
CA LYS A 349 -7.61 25.79 -7.36
C LYS A 349 -7.80 26.78 -8.52
N LEU A 350 -9.04 26.93 -8.98
CA LEU A 350 -9.41 27.82 -10.09
C LEU A 350 -10.58 28.72 -9.65
N ASN A 351 -10.55 30.00 -10.03
CA ASN A 351 -11.65 30.96 -9.84
C ASN A 351 -12.20 31.02 -8.40
N GLY A 352 -11.31 30.89 -7.41
CA GLY A 352 -11.65 30.88 -5.97
C GLY A 352 -12.23 29.58 -5.43
N LYS A 353 -12.47 28.57 -6.28
CA LYS A 353 -12.99 27.24 -5.94
C LYS A 353 -11.92 26.17 -6.10
N TYR A 354 -12.22 24.95 -5.65
CA TYR A 354 -11.38 23.77 -5.82
C TYR A 354 -12.05 22.87 -6.87
N TYR A 355 -11.30 22.51 -7.91
CA TYR A 355 -11.72 21.66 -9.01
C TYR A 355 -11.03 20.31 -8.80
N LEU A 356 -11.80 19.23 -8.78
CA LEU A 356 -11.33 17.86 -8.62
C LEU A 356 -11.67 17.08 -9.89
N TYR A 357 -10.68 16.93 -10.76
CA TYR A 357 -10.77 16.03 -11.91
C TYR A 357 -10.59 14.59 -11.41
N PHE A 358 -11.25 13.63 -12.03
CA PHE A 358 -11.19 12.23 -11.60
C PHE A 358 -11.34 11.27 -12.76
N SER A 359 -10.75 10.10 -12.62
CA SER A 359 -10.85 9.01 -13.59
C SER A 359 -12.06 8.11 -13.29
N SER A 360 -12.74 7.65 -14.34
CA SER A 360 -13.74 6.58 -14.28
C SER A 360 -13.41 5.52 -15.33
N SER A 361 -13.19 4.29 -14.88
CA SER A 361 -12.72 3.15 -15.69
C SER A 361 -12.97 1.84 -14.94
N THR A 362 -12.89 0.72 -15.66
CA THR A 362 -12.82 -0.64 -15.10
C THR A 362 -11.54 -1.34 -15.56
N TRP A 363 -11.17 -2.45 -14.91
CA TRP A 363 -9.90 -3.14 -15.16
C TRP A 363 -9.81 -3.67 -16.59
N GLY A 364 -8.76 -3.27 -17.32
CA GLY A 364 -8.58 -3.60 -18.74
C GLY A 364 -9.49 -2.84 -19.72
N ALA A 365 -10.29 -1.88 -19.25
CA ALA A 365 -11.15 -1.07 -20.10
C ALA A 365 -10.37 0.09 -20.77
N ILE A 366 -10.56 0.23 -22.08
CA ILE A 366 -10.12 1.39 -22.89
C ILE A 366 -11.25 2.39 -23.14
N ARG A 367 -12.51 2.04 -22.84
CA ARG A 367 -13.65 2.98 -22.82
C ARG A 367 -13.76 3.53 -21.40
N SER A 368 -13.23 4.72 -21.20
CA SER A 368 -13.07 5.36 -19.89
C SER A 368 -13.27 6.88 -20.01
N ALA A 369 -13.34 7.61 -18.90
CA ALA A 369 -13.49 9.06 -18.93
C ALA A 369 -12.86 9.80 -17.76
N ILE A 370 -12.48 11.05 -18.03
CA ILE A 370 -12.13 12.05 -17.02
C ILE A 370 -13.38 12.89 -16.74
N GLY A 371 -13.86 12.84 -15.50
CA GLY A 371 -14.91 13.70 -14.97
C GLY A 371 -14.35 14.90 -14.20
N LEU A 372 -15.23 15.86 -13.88
CA LEU A 372 -14.92 17.02 -13.03
C LEU A 372 -16.00 17.20 -11.96
N ALA A 373 -15.59 17.43 -10.72
CA ALA A 373 -16.43 17.95 -9.65
C ALA A 373 -15.81 19.21 -9.02
N ILE A 374 -16.60 20.10 -8.42
CA ILE A 374 -16.14 21.40 -7.90
C ILE A 374 -16.66 21.64 -6.48
N ALA A 375 -15.78 22.07 -5.57
CA ALA A 375 -16.11 22.46 -4.20
C ALA A 375 -15.76 23.92 -3.88
N LYS A 376 -16.42 24.46 -2.85
CA LYS A 376 -16.06 25.75 -2.22
C LYS A 376 -14.91 25.60 -1.20
N ASN A 377 -14.72 24.40 -0.64
CA ASN A 377 -13.65 24.07 0.31
C ASN A 377 -12.83 22.90 -0.23
N ILE A 378 -11.55 22.82 0.13
CA ILE A 378 -10.67 21.74 -0.33
C ILE A 378 -11.11 20.35 0.18
N GLU A 379 -11.70 20.28 1.36
CA GLU A 379 -12.23 19.05 1.98
C GLU A 379 -13.68 18.74 1.58
N GLY A 380 -14.19 19.41 0.53
CA GLY A 380 -15.52 19.14 -0.03
C GLY A 380 -16.69 19.91 0.62
N PRO A 381 -17.93 19.47 0.37
CA PRO A 381 -18.29 18.49 -0.67
C PRO A 381 -18.03 19.06 -2.08
N TYR A 382 -17.70 18.19 -3.04
CA TYR A 382 -17.55 18.53 -4.46
C TYR A 382 -18.82 18.14 -5.24
N GLU A 383 -19.37 19.09 -6.00
CA GLU A 383 -20.57 18.95 -6.84
C GLU A 383 -20.15 18.61 -8.29
N TYR A 384 -20.75 17.61 -8.93
CA TYR A 384 -20.39 17.12 -10.27
C TYR A 384 -20.72 18.10 -11.42
N GLN A 385 -19.87 18.15 -12.45
CA GLN A 385 -19.89 19.15 -13.54
C GLN A 385 -19.86 18.54 -14.96
N GLY A 386 -20.21 17.26 -15.07
CA GLY A 386 -20.17 16.52 -16.33
C GLY A 386 -18.78 16.02 -16.72
N LEU A 387 -18.72 15.17 -17.73
CA LEU A 387 -17.47 14.66 -18.29
C LEU A 387 -16.63 15.77 -18.98
N VAL A 388 -15.33 15.50 -19.10
CA VAL A 388 -14.31 16.39 -19.67
C VAL A 388 -13.62 15.76 -20.88
N ILE A 389 -13.19 14.50 -20.77
CA ILE A 389 -12.59 13.71 -21.87
C ILE A 389 -13.11 12.28 -21.80
N LYS A 390 -13.25 11.62 -22.96
CA LYS A 390 -13.72 10.24 -23.09
C LYS A 390 -12.88 9.45 -24.09
N SER A 391 -12.40 8.27 -23.69
CA SER A 391 -11.91 7.22 -24.58
C SER A 391 -13.06 6.26 -24.92
N TYR A 392 -12.89 5.47 -25.98
CA TYR A 392 -13.96 4.67 -26.59
C TYR A 392 -13.47 3.24 -26.84
N LYS A 393 -14.38 2.33 -27.18
CA LYS A 393 -13.98 0.97 -27.61
C LYS A 393 -13.17 1.02 -28.91
N LYS A 394 -12.27 0.05 -29.13
CA LYS A 394 -11.53 -0.11 -30.38
C LYS A 394 -12.51 -0.18 -31.56
N GLY A 395 -12.34 0.71 -32.54
CA GLY A 395 -13.22 0.83 -33.71
C GLY A 395 -14.44 1.76 -33.54
N GLN A 396 -14.80 2.14 -32.31
CA GLN A 396 -15.92 3.05 -32.04
C GLN A 396 -15.55 4.49 -32.40
N GLU A 397 -16.43 5.19 -33.11
CA GLU A 397 -16.23 6.60 -33.49
C GLU A 397 -16.59 7.56 -32.36
N ASN A 398 -15.83 8.66 -32.25
CA ASN A 398 -16.19 9.81 -31.42
C ASN A 398 -17.25 10.71 -32.14
N LEU A 399 -17.67 11.80 -31.50
CA LEU A 399 -18.63 12.76 -32.07
C LEU A 399 -18.13 13.51 -33.33
N GLU A 400 -16.86 13.36 -33.69
CA GLU A 400 -16.19 13.98 -34.84
C GLU A 400 -15.96 12.97 -35.98
N GLY A 401 -16.44 11.71 -35.82
CA GLY A 401 -16.24 10.61 -36.79
C GLY A 401 -14.87 9.93 -36.70
N VAL A 402 -14.07 10.21 -35.67
CA VAL A 402 -12.75 9.60 -35.48
C VAL A 402 -12.90 8.25 -34.78
N SER A 403 -12.66 7.16 -35.53
CA SER A 403 -12.64 5.79 -35.00
C SER A 403 -11.47 5.60 -34.02
N HIS A 404 -11.76 5.11 -32.82
CA HIS A 404 -10.77 5.00 -31.74
C HIS A 404 -9.86 3.78 -31.91
N ASN A 405 -8.54 4.01 -31.91
CA ASN A 405 -7.51 2.96 -31.93
C ASN A 405 -6.65 3.06 -30.66
N PRO A 406 -6.72 2.10 -29.72
CA PRO A 406 -6.04 2.21 -28.43
C PRO A 406 -4.52 2.15 -28.57
N ASN A 407 -3.95 1.60 -29.64
CA ASN A 407 -2.50 1.69 -29.89
C ASN A 407 -2.00 3.15 -30.08
N VAL A 408 -2.90 4.08 -30.43
CA VAL A 408 -2.57 5.46 -30.86
C VAL A 408 -3.24 6.53 -30.01
N HIS A 409 -4.46 6.29 -29.55
CA HIS A 409 -5.25 7.21 -28.73
C HIS A 409 -5.15 6.83 -27.24
N PRO A 410 -5.14 7.81 -26.32
CA PRO A 410 -4.96 7.54 -24.90
C PRO A 410 -6.20 6.87 -24.29
N ASN A 411 -5.98 6.08 -23.24
CA ASN A 411 -7.05 5.80 -22.29
C ASN A 411 -7.35 7.07 -21.49
N ALA A 412 -8.63 7.44 -21.33
CA ALA A 412 -9.02 8.69 -20.68
C ALA A 412 -9.08 8.54 -19.15
N ILE A 413 -7.90 8.35 -18.53
CA ILE A 413 -7.67 8.33 -17.09
C ILE A 413 -6.37 9.07 -16.74
N ASP A 414 -6.03 9.13 -15.46
CA ASP A 414 -4.81 9.72 -14.89
C ASP A 414 -4.58 11.22 -15.17
N PRO A 415 -5.57 12.10 -14.89
CA PRO A 415 -5.44 13.53 -15.14
C PRO A 415 -4.48 14.23 -14.17
N GLN A 416 -3.50 14.97 -14.70
CA GLN A 416 -2.83 16.07 -14.02
C GLN A 416 -3.21 17.42 -14.65
N VAL A 417 -3.90 18.29 -13.91
CA VAL A 417 -4.16 19.68 -14.33
C VAL A 417 -3.22 20.63 -13.58
N PHE A 418 -2.49 21.46 -14.30
CA PHE A 418 -1.46 22.35 -13.74
C PHE A 418 -1.38 23.69 -14.48
N PHE A 419 -0.78 24.70 -13.84
CA PHE A 419 -0.41 25.97 -14.48
C PHE A 419 1.06 25.94 -14.93
N ASP A 420 1.35 26.52 -16.08
CA ASP A 420 2.72 26.79 -16.52
C ASP A 420 3.28 28.11 -15.94
N ASP A 421 4.57 28.38 -16.16
CA ASP A 421 5.27 29.59 -15.70
C ASP A 421 4.84 30.88 -16.43
N GLN A 422 3.96 30.77 -17.43
CA GLN A 422 3.29 31.87 -18.14
C GLN A 422 1.85 32.10 -17.65
N GLY A 423 1.31 31.21 -16.80
CA GLY A 423 -0.06 31.26 -16.30
C GLY A 423 -1.12 30.64 -17.22
N LYS A 424 -0.74 29.91 -18.27
CA LYS A 424 -1.68 29.04 -19.01
C LYS A 424 -2.02 27.82 -18.16
N LEU A 425 -3.22 27.29 -18.36
CA LEU A 425 -3.67 26.05 -17.73
C LEU A 425 -3.48 24.90 -18.73
N TRP A 426 -2.94 23.78 -18.26
CA TRP A 426 -2.67 22.57 -19.04
C TRP A 426 -3.26 21.34 -18.34
N MET A 427 -3.49 20.28 -19.10
CA MET A 427 -3.79 18.96 -18.55
C MET A 427 -2.99 17.87 -19.27
N THR A 428 -2.17 17.10 -18.55
CA THR A 428 -1.72 15.78 -19.03
C THR A 428 -2.65 14.68 -18.55
N TYR A 429 -2.72 13.60 -19.32
CA TYR A 429 -3.45 12.39 -18.95
C TYR A 429 -3.01 11.19 -19.80
N GLY A 430 -3.38 9.98 -19.39
CA GLY A 430 -3.12 8.74 -20.11
C GLY A 430 -2.54 7.63 -19.22
N SER A 431 -2.93 6.39 -19.53
CA SER A 431 -2.42 5.15 -18.95
C SER A 431 -2.47 4.09 -20.05
N TYR A 432 -1.36 3.38 -20.27
CA TYR A 432 -1.19 2.38 -21.34
C TYR A 432 -1.65 2.93 -22.72
N ALA A 433 -2.26 2.11 -23.58
CA ALA A 433 -2.89 2.52 -24.83
C ALA A 433 -1.98 3.43 -25.70
N GLY A 434 -2.50 4.58 -26.12
CA GLY A 434 -1.79 5.53 -26.97
C GLY A 434 -0.73 6.36 -26.26
N GLY A 435 -0.47 6.11 -24.97
CA GLY A 435 0.49 6.85 -24.16
C GLY A 435 -0.03 8.20 -23.64
N ILE A 436 0.88 8.94 -23.00
CA ILE A 436 0.58 10.20 -22.30
C ILE A 436 0.36 11.33 -23.31
N HIS A 437 -0.74 12.05 -23.14
CA HIS A 437 -1.13 13.21 -23.95
C HIS A 437 -1.25 14.49 -23.12
N ILE A 438 -1.12 15.65 -23.76
CA ILE A 438 -1.32 16.98 -23.15
C ILE A 438 -2.28 17.86 -23.95
N LEU A 439 -3.08 18.65 -23.25
CA LEU A 439 -4.07 19.60 -23.78
C LEU A 439 -3.94 20.98 -23.13
N GLU A 440 -4.15 22.05 -23.91
CA GLU A 440 -4.33 23.39 -23.38
C GLU A 440 -5.76 23.56 -22.84
N MET A 441 -5.88 24.10 -21.63
CA MET A 441 -7.13 24.18 -20.86
C MET A 441 -7.58 25.63 -20.70
N ASN A 442 -8.90 25.85 -20.75
CA ASN A 442 -9.47 27.16 -20.49
C ASN A 442 -9.64 27.37 -18.97
N SER A 443 -8.87 28.30 -18.40
CA SER A 443 -8.85 28.58 -16.96
C SER A 443 -10.15 29.19 -16.40
N GLN A 444 -11.03 29.73 -17.25
CA GLN A 444 -12.36 30.22 -16.84
C GLN A 444 -13.36 29.07 -16.66
N THR A 445 -13.26 28.00 -17.46
CA THR A 445 -14.22 26.88 -17.46
C THR A 445 -13.71 25.62 -16.76
N GLY A 446 -12.39 25.41 -16.71
CA GLY A 446 -11.79 24.13 -16.31
C GLY A 446 -12.02 23.00 -17.32
N LYS A 447 -12.18 23.32 -18.62
CA LYS A 447 -12.30 22.32 -19.69
C LYS A 447 -11.31 22.61 -20.82
N PRO A 448 -10.90 21.61 -21.64
CA PRO A 448 -10.02 21.83 -22.79
C PRO A 448 -10.56 22.89 -23.75
N TYR A 449 -9.68 23.59 -24.48
CA TYR A 449 -10.11 24.31 -25.67
C TYR A 449 -10.62 23.32 -26.75
N PRO A 450 -11.62 23.71 -27.55
CA PRO A 450 -12.20 22.83 -28.57
C PRO A 450 -11.21 22.52 -29.71
N ASN A 451 -11.54 21.51 -30.51
CA ASN A 451 -10.81 21.11 -31.73
C ASN A 451 -9.36 20.62 -31.51
N GLN A 452 -8.99 20.26 -30.28
CA GLN A 452 -7.69 19.63 -29.97
C GLN A 452 -7.69 18.10 -30.12
N GLY A 453 -8.85 17.47 -30.29
CA GLY A 453 -8.98 16.01 -30.22
C GLY A 453 -8.52 15.47 -28.86
N TYR A 454 -7.60 14.51 -28.87
CA TYR A 454 -6.92 14.01 -27.66
C TYR A 454 -5.68 14.83 -27.26
N GLY A 455 -5.34 15.89 -28.00
CA GLY A 455 -4.17 16.71 -27.74
C GLY A 455 -2.88 16.11 -28.28
N LYS A 456 -1.75 16.60 -27.78
CA LYS A 456 -0.39 16.23 -28.23
C LYS A 456 0.13 15.05 -27.41
N ARG A 457 0.48 13.93 -28.04
CA ARG A 457 1.25 12.86 -27.38
C ARG A 457 2.63 13.39 -26.98
N ILE A 458 3.03 13.11 -25.74
CA ILE A 458 4.34 13.54 -25.19
C ILE A 458 5.22 12.37 -24.71
N LEU A 459 4.67 11.16 -24.56
CA LEU A 459 5.40 9.94 -24.19
C LEU A 459 4.58 8.67 -24.48
N GLY A 460 5.21 7.62 -25.03
CA GLY A 460 4.66 6.26 -25.13
C GLY A 460 3.86 5.97 -26.41
N GLY A 461 2.83 5.13 -26.27
CA GLY A 461 2.07 4.53 -27.37
C GLY A 461 2.23 3.01 -27.45
N ASN A 462 1.48 2.36 -28.35
CA ASN A 462 1.51 0.91 -28.57
C ASN A 462 1.37 0.07 -27.28
N GLU A 463 0.44 0.46 -26.39
CA GLU A 463 0.11 -0.28 -25.15
C GLU A 463 1.27 -0.42 -24.14
N ALA A 464 2.30 0.43 -24.25
CA ALA A 464 3.42 0.44 -23.31
C ALA A 464 2.96 0.73 -21.87
N PRO A 465 3.54 0.08 -20.85
CA PRO A 465 3.10 0.16 -19.45
C PRO A 465 3.55 1.49 -18.81
N ILE A 466 2.93 2.59 -19.22
CA ILE A 466 3.27 3.96 -18.83
C ILE A 466 1.99 4.68 -18.41
N GLU A 467 1.96 5.20 -17.18
CA GLU A 467 0.78 5.87 -16.60
C GLU A 467 1.17 6.86 -15.49
N GLY A 468 0.16 7.45 -14.80
CA GLY A 468 0.39 8.33 -13.64
C GLY A 468 1.25 9.55 -13.95
N SER A 469 0.93 10.27 -15.03
CA SER A 469 1.73 11.41 -15.51
C SER A 469 1.67 12.61 -14.56
N TYR A 470 2.81 13.25 -14.27
CA TYR A 470 2.84 14.49 -13.48
C TYR A 470 3.97 15.42 -13.94
N ILE A 471 3.62 16.64 -14.37
CA ILE A 471 4.56 17.72 -14.71
C ILE A 471 4.76 18.64 -13.50
N GLN A 472 6.01 18.84 -13.08
CA GLN A 472 6.38 19.87 -12.11
C GLN A 472 7.46 20.80 -12.69
N TYR A 473 7.17 22.09 -12.76
CA TYR A 473 8.16 23.13 -13.06
C TYR A 473 9.13 23.35 -11.90
N ASN A 474 10.40 23.67 -12.16
CA ASN A 474 11.35 24.08 -11.13
C ASN A 474 11.99 25.43 -11.49
N PRO A 475 11.76 26.51 -10.70
CA PRO A 475 12.25 27.86 -11.02
C PRO A 475 13.78 28.01 -10.90
N LYS A 476 14.50 27.05 -10.31
CA LYS A 476 15.98 27.07 -10.20
C LYS A 476 16.70 26.46 -11.39
N THR A 477 15.99 25.70 -12.22
CA THR A 477 16.52 25.13 -13.47
C THR A 477 15.74 25.60 -14.70
N GLU A 478 14.59 26.26 -14.49
CA GLU A 478 13.63 26.69 -15.51
C GLU A 478 13.26 25.52 -16.44
N TYR A 479 13.03 24.34 -15.86
CA TYR A 479 12.63 23.11 -16.55
C TYR A 479 11.32 22.60 -15.97
N TYR A 480 10.45 22.12 -16.87
CA TYR A 480 9.35 21.23 -16.58
C TYR A 480 9.89 19.81 -16.48
N TYR A 481 9.60 19.10 -15.39
CA TYR A 481 9.94 17.69 -15.23
C TYR A 481 8.67 16.85 -15.34
N LEU A 482 8.58 16.05 -16.40
CA LEU A 482 7.52 15.05 -16.60
C LEU A 482 7.94 13.78 -15.87
N PHE A 483 7.24 13.48 -14.79
CA PHE A 483 7.27 12.18 -14.13
C PHE A 483 6.21 11.27 -14.76
N ALA A 484 6.50 9.97 -14.80
CA ALA A 484 5.56 8.92 -15.19
C ALA A 484 5.95 7.61 -14.48
N SER A 485 4.99 6.70 -14.29
CA SER A 485 5.22 5.39 -13.68
C SER A 485 5.28 4.32 -14.76
N PHE A 486 6.31 3.47 -14.72
CA PHE A 486 6.56 2.39 -15.67
C PHE A 486 6.30 1.02 -15.02
N GLY A 487 5.77 0.05 -15.77
CA GLY A 487 5.35 -1.26 -15.25
C GLY A 487 3.92 -1.23 -14.73
N THR A 488 3.55 -2.15 -13.83
CA THR A 488 2.20 -2.17 -13.22
C THR A 488 2.24 -2.12 -11.69
N LEU A 489 1.23 -1.46 -11.11
CA LEU A 489 1.15 -1.11 -9.68
C LEU A 489 1.15 -2.29 -8.69
N ALA A 490 0.87 -3.52 -9.14
CA ALA A 490 0.85 -4.72 -8.29
C ALA A 490 2.21 -5.00 -7.62
N ALA A 491 2.23 -5.71 -6.49
CA ALA A 491 3.46 -5.94 -5.70
C ALA A 491 4.57 -6.72 -6.48
N ASP A 492 4.15 -7.47 -7.49
CA ASP A 492 4.92 -8.27 -8.44
C ASP A 492 4.98 -7.63 -9.84
N GLY A 493 4.54 -6.39 -9.99
CA GLY A 493 4.36 -5.69 -11.27
C GLY A 493 5.49 -4.73 -11.68
N GLY A 494 6.53 -4.58 -10.84
CA GLY A 494 7.75 -3.84 -11.18
C GLY A 494 7.62 -2.32 -11.28
N TYR A 495 6.56 -1.74 -10.70
CA TYR A 495 6.25 -0.30 -10.82
C TYR A 495 7.45 0.57 -10.40
N ASN A 496 7.84 1.52 -11.24
CA ASN A 496 9.02 2.36 -11.00
C ASN A 496 8.81 3.77 -11.58
N ILE A 497 9.36 4.79 -10.91
CA ILE A 497 9.18 6.19 -11.33
C ILE A 497 10.28 6.58 -12.32
N ARG A 498 9.86 7.05 -13.50
CA ARG A 498 10.69 7.68 -14.52
C ARG A 498 10.57 9.19 -14.49
N VAL A 499 11.61 9.90 -14.93
CA VAL A 499 11.54 11.34 -15.21
C VAL A 499 12.18 11.73 -16.54
N PHE A 500 11.56 12.69 -17.20
CA PHE A 500 11.99 13.40 -18.40
C PHE A 500 11.93 14.92 -18.13
N ARG A 501 12.52 15.77 -18.98
CA ARG A 501 12.42 17.24 -18.81
C ARG A 501 12.26 18.01 -20.12
N SER A 502 11.65 19.18 -20.06
CA SER A 502 11.55 20.14 -21.17
C SER A 502 11.62 21.60 -20.71
N LYS A 503 11.93 22.51 -21.63
CA LYS A 503 11.81 23.96 -21.41
C LYS A 503 10.38 24.48 -21.60
N ASN A 504 9.49 23.69 -22.23
CA ASN A 504 8.07 24.03 -22.44
C ASN A 504 7.17 23.05 -21.67
N PRO A 505 5.96 23.45 -21.25
CA PRO A 505 5.01 22.54 -20.57
C PRO A 505 4.51 21.41 -21.48
N ASP A 506 4.48 21.61 -22.81
CA ASP A 506 4.03 20.60 -23.78
C ASP A 506 5.18 19.82 -24.45
N GLY A 507 6.43 20.05 -24.03
CA GLY A 507 7.61 19.40 -24.62
C GLY A 507 8.24 20.14 -25.82
N PRO A 508 9.12 19.49 -26.60
CA PRO A 508 9.51 18.08 -26.48
C PRO A 508 10.21 17.79 -25.15
N TYR A 509 9.82 16.68 -24.52
CA TYR A 509 10.50 16.16 -23.35
C TYR A 509 11.71 15.34 -23.77
N THR A 510 12.82 15.41 -23.02
CA THR A 510 13.99 14.56 -23.23
C THR A 510 14.31 13.77 -21.96
N ASP A 511 15.01 12.64 -22.09
CA ASP A 511 15.68 11.97 -20.97
C ASP A 511 17.16 12.44 -20.83
N PRO A 512 17.99 11.87 -19.92
CA PRO A 512 19.40 12.25 -19.80
C PRO A 512 20.32 11.69 -20.90
N GLN A 513 19.86 10.71 -21.69
CA GLN A 513 20.61 10.17 -22.83
C GLN A 513 20.43 11.04 -24.08
N GLY A 514 19.21 11.57 -24.27
CA GLY A 514 18.83 12.47 -25.36
C GLY A 514 17.58 12.04 -26.14
N HIS A 515 16.97 10.89 -25.80
CA HIS A 515 15.72 10.43 -26.41
C HIS A 515 14.63 11.45 -26.15
N ASN A 516 13.86 11.84 -27.18
CA ASN A 516 12.98 13.00 -27.12
C ASN A 516 11.57 12.76 -27.70
N SER A 517 10.63 13.64 -27.34
CA SER A 517 9.28 13.69 -27.92
C SER A 517 9.07 14.83 -28.94
N ASP A 518 10.07 15.13 -29.77
CA ASP A 518 9.91 16.12 -30.85
C ASP A 518 9.17 15.54 -32.05
N TYR A 519 7.89 15.87 -32.16
CA TYR A 519 7.03 15.53 -33.29
C TYR A 519 7.66 15.82 -34.67
N GLN A 520 8.44 16.90 -34.80
CA GLN A 520 9.10 17.31 -36.05
C GLN A 520 10.49 16.67 -36.25
N GLY A 521 11.04 16.01 -35.23
CA GLY A 521 12.34 15.33 -35.26
C GLY A 521 12.23 13.80 -35.36
N THR A 522 13.18 13.10 -34.74
CA THR A 522 13.20 11.64 -34.60
C THR A 522 12.04 11.14 -33.73
N ASN A 523 11.75 11.82 -32.61
CA ASN A 523 10.62 11.53 -31.71
C ASN A 523 10.71 10.12 -31.08
N GLU A 524 11.87 9.72 -30.54
CA GLU A 524 12.08 8.34 -30.02
C GLU A 524 11.06 7.93 -28.95
N LEU A 525 10.51 8.91 -28.22
CA LEU A 525 9.48 8.70 -27.19
C LEU A 525 8.06 8.50 -27.75
N ASP A 526 7.86 8.55 -29.07
CA ASP A 526 6.61 8.16 -29.74
C ASP A 526 6.74 6.74 -30.28
N PHE A 527 6.21 5.79 -29.51
CA PHE A 527 6.39 4.37 -29.80
C PHE A 527 5.60 3.91 -31.03
N VAL A 528 4.51 4.61 -31.35
CA VAL A 528 3.73 4.38 -32.58
C VAL A 528 4.55 4.73 -33.82
N LYS A 529 5.16 5.94 -33.83
CA LYS A 529 5.97 6.45 -34.94
C LYS A 529 7.24 5.61 -35.18
N ASN A 530 7.82 5.05 -34.13
CA ASN A 530 9.05 4.25 -34.19
C ASN A 530 8.80 2.72 -34.28
N ASN A 531 7.54 2.27 -34.30
CA ASN A 531 7.18 0.84 -34.27
C ASN A 531 7.83 0.08 -33.08
N ILE A 532 7.85 0.73 -31.92
CA ILE A 532 8.25 0.13 -30.65
C ILE A 532 7.03 -0.64 -30.12
N ASP A 533 7.18 -1.95 -29.89
CA ASP A 533 6.13 -2.77 -29.28
C ASP A 533 6.17 -2.57 -27.76
N GLY A 534 5.14 -1.93 -27.21
CA GLY A 534 5.01 -1.66 -25.77
C GLY A 534 4.61 -2.87 -24.95
N HIS A 535 4.13 -3.96 -25.57
CA HIS A 535 3.85 -5.21 -24.87
C HIS A 535 5.13 -5.94 -24.45
N ASN A 536 6.24 -5.81 -25.18
CA ASN A 536 7.55 -6.24 -24.69
C ASN A 536 8.21 -5.11 -23.88
N TRP A 537 8.28 -5.30 -22.56
CA TRP A 537 8.74 -4.28 -21.62
C TRP A 537 10.25 -3.97 -21.77
N GLU A 538 11.04 -4.92 -22.27
CA GLU A 538 12.46 -4.71 -22.63
C GLU A 538 12.65 -3.60 -23.69
N ASN A 539 11.66 -3.37 -24.56
CA ASN A 539 11.69 -2.28 -25.54
C ASN A 539 11.40 -0.91 -24.91
N VAL A 540 10.75 -0.89 -23.75
CA VAL A 540 10.25 0.33 -23.06
C VAL A 540 11.21 0.78 -21.97
N GLU A 541 11.88 -0.17 -21.32
CA GLU A 541 12.92 0.05 -20.32
C GLU A 541 13.97 1.12 -20.67
N PRO A 542 14.54 1.21 -21.89
CA PRO A 542 15.67 2.11 -22.19
C PRO A 542 15.39 3.62 -22.11
N TYR A 543 14.13 4.03 -21.85
CA TYR A 543 13.71 5.43 -21.85
C TYR A 543 13.52 6.02 -20.45
N GLY A 544 13.93 7.28 -20.28
CA GLY A 544 13.70 8.05 -19.05
C GLY A 544 14.67 7.72 -17.92
N ALA A 545 14.82 8.62 -16.96
CA ALA A 545 15.63 8.36 -15.76
C ALA A 545 14.84 7.57 -14.71
N LYS A 546 15.23 6.32 -14.42
CA LYS A 546 14.67 5.48 -13.33
C LYS A 546 15.13 6.03 -11.99
N LEU A 547 14.26 6.78 -11.31
CA LEU A 547 14.58 7.47 -10.05
C LEU A 547 14.48 6.58 -8.81
N ILE A 548 13.58 5.59 -8.86
CA ILE A 548 13.34 4.60 -7.81
C ILE A 548 12.62 3.39 -8.41
N GLY A 549 12.93 2.19 -7.93
CA GLY A 549 12.25 0.93 -8.26
C GLY A 549 12.14 0.05 -7.02
N ASN A 550 12.03 -1.28 -7.19
CA ASN A 550 11.99 -2.20 -6.07
C ASN A 550 13.38 -2.28 -5.39
N PHE A 551 13.42 -2.13 -4.06
CA PHE A 551 14.68 -2.20 -3.29
C PHE A 551 14.46 -2.66 -1.84
N LEU A 552 15.53 -3.10 -1.19
CA LEU A 552 15.57 -3.36 0.25
C LEU A 552 16.95 -3.01 0.84
N PHE A 553 17.01 -1.97 1.67
CA PHE A 553 18.11 -1.75 2.62
C PHE A 553 18.07 -2.84 3.68
N GLN A 554 19.05 -3.75 3.66
CA GLN A 554 19.05 -5.00 4.43
C GLN A 554 19.29 -4.79 5.93
N GLU A 555 20.20 -3.88 6.30
CA GLU A 555 20.47 -3.57 7.72
C GLU A 555 19.32 -2.74 8.32
N SER A 556 18.86 -1.75 7.56
CA SER A 556 17.71 -0.90 7.95
C SER A 556 16.39 -1.69 7.97
N LYS A 557 16.28 -2.76 7.18
CA LYS A 557 15.03 -3.51 6.90
C LYS A 557 13.93 -2.58 6.37
N LEU A 558 14.34 -1.67 5.49
CA LEU A 558 13.51 -0.68 4.81
C LEU A 558 13.57 -0.92 3.30
N GLY A 559 12.43 -1.17 2.68
CA GLY A 559 12.36 -1.46 1.26
C GLY A 559 10.96 -1.28 0.71
N TYR A 560 10.87 -1.03 -0.60
CA TYR A 560 9.65 -0.75 -1.34
C TYR A 560 9.44 -1.78 -2.44
N LEU A 561 8.17 -2.11 -2.68
CA LEU A 561 7.69 -2.79 -3.87
C LEU A 561 6.75 -1.86 -4.62
N SER A 562 6.89 -1.81 -5.93
CA SER A 562 6.08 -1.00 -6.84
C SER A 562 5.83 0.45 -6.36
N PRO A 563 6.87 1.25 -6.07
CA PRO A 563 6.73 2.67 -5.79
C PRO A 563 6.36 3.45 -7.07
N GLY A 564 5.22 4.15 -7.07
CA GLY A 564 4.77 4.90 -8.23
C GLY A 564 3.45 5.65 -8.06
N HIS A 565 2.86 6.00 -9.21
CA HIS A 565 1.78 6.98 -9.41
C HIS A 565 2.02 8.23 -8.55
N ASN A 566 3.07 8.96 -8.90
CA ASN A 566 3.54 10.08 -8.10
C ASN A 566 2.94 11.40 -8.53
N SER A 567 2.82 12.29 -7.55
CA SER A 567 2.84 13.73 -7.75
C SER A 567 4.15 14.33 -7.23
N ALA A 568 4.36 15.62 -7.48
CA ALA A 568 5.50 16.36 -6.97
C ALA A 568 5.06 17.78 -6.57
N ILE A 569 5.84 18.44 -5.71
CA ILE A 569 5.60 19.85 -5.35
C ILE A 569 6.91 20.59 -5.10
N TYR A 570 7.04 21.80 -5.66
CA TYR A 570 8.03 22.78 -5.23
C TYR A 570 7.41 23.67 -4.15
N ASP A 571 7.85 23.56 -2.90
CA ASP A 571 7.45 24.49 -1.84
C ASP A 571 8.44 25.64 -1.74
N GLU A 572 8.10 26.77 -2.36
CA GLU A 572 8.86 28.02 -2.33
C GLU A 572 9.21 28.47 -0.90
N VAL A 573 8.32 28.24 0.08
CA VAL A 573 8.51 28.66 1.48
C VAL A 573 9.56 27.79 2.20
N LYS A 574 9.73 26.54 1.75
CA LYS A 574 10.78 25.63 2.25
C LYS A 574 12.03 25.63 1.36
N ASP A 575 11.95 26.27 0.19
CA ASP A 575 12.95 26.26 -0.88
C ASP A 575 13.32 24.84 -1.39
N LYS A 576 12.35 23.91 -1.33
CA LYS A 576 12.53 22.46 -1.55
C LYS A 576 11.55 21.89 -2.56
N MET A 577 12.01 20.88 -3.30
CA MET A 577 11.18 20.02 -4.15
C MET A 577 10.93 18.69 -3.43
N PHE A 578 9.69 18.20 -3.48
CA PHE A 578 9.28 16.92 -2.89
C PHE A 578 8.60 16.06 -3.95
N ILE A 579 8.72 14.73 -3.80
CA ILE A 579 7.93 13.74 -4.55
C ILE A 579 7.01 13.01 -3.57
N VAL A 580 5.77 12.77 -4.00
CA VAL A 580 4.72 12.14 -3.20
C VAL A 580 4.12 11.01 -4.01
N PHE A 581 4.25 9.77 -3.54
CA PHE A 581 3.88 8.56 -4.30
C PHE A 581 3.23 7.52 -3.40
N HIS A 582 2.56 6.52 -3.97
CA HIS A 582 2.19 5.32 -3.21
C HIS A 582 3.24 4.22 -3.42
N SER A 583 3.40 3.35 -2.43
CA SER A 583 4.28 2.18 -2.52
C SER A 583 3.66 1.02 -1.77
N ARG A 584 3.89 -0.20 -2.27
CA ARG A 584 3.72 -1.47 -1.54
C ARG A 584 5.05 -1.83 -0.85
N PHE A 585 5.08 -2.90 -0.07
CA PHE A 585 6.25 -3.23 0.77
C PHE A 585 6.54 -4.74 0.82
N PRO A 586 7.82 -5.15 0.85
CA PRO A 586 8.20 -6.55 1.04
C PRO A 586 7.52 -7.15 2.28
N GLY A 587 6.88 -8.32 2.09
CA GLY A 587 6.15 -9.04 3.14
C GLY A 587 4.86 -8.37 3.65
N GLN A 588 4.26 -7.42 2.91
CA GLN A 588 3.00 -6.77 3.28
C GLN A 588 1.84 -7.03 2.29
N GLY A 589 2.04 -7.85 1.26
CA GLY A 589 0.99 -8.19 0.29
C GLY A 589 0.53 -6.98 -0.53
N GLY A 590 -0.78 -6.84 -0.73
CA GLY A 590 -1.35 -5.73 -1.50
C GLY A 590 -1.28 -4.36 -0.80
N ARG A 591 -0.98 -4.32 0.51
CA ARG A 591 -0.99 -3.11 1.34
C ARG A 591 -0.03 -2.05 0.82
N HIS A 592 -0.55 -0.84 0.61
CA HIS A 592 0.22 0.34 0.20
C HIS A 592 0.13 1.46 1.25
N GLN A 593 1.07 2.40 1.18
CA GLN A 593 1.05 3.65 1.94
C GLN A 593 1.63 4.79 1.09
N VAL A 594 1.25 6.02 1.43
CA VAL A 594 1.88 7.23 0.89
C VAL A 594 3.35 7.30 1.33
N ARG A 595 4.22 7.80 0.46
CA ARG A 595 5.61 8.15 0.76
C ARG A 595 5.91 9.54 0.27
N VAL A 596 6.61 10.30 1.10
CA VAL A 596 7.16 11.62 0.73
C VAL A 596 8.67 11.55 0.86
N HIS A 597 9.37 11.88 -0.22
CA HIS A 597 10.82 12.00 -0.23
C HIS A 597 11.18 13.42 -0.69
N GLN A 598 12.29 13.96 -0.17
CA GLN A 598 12.84 15.17 -0.76
C GLN A 598 13.47 14.80 -2.11
N MET A 599 13.46 15.74 -3.06
CA MET A 599 14.29 15.68 -4.25
C MET A 599 15.38 16.74 -4.18
N LEU A 600 16.61 16.35 -4.51
CA LEU A 600 17.74 17.26 -4.68
C LEU A 600 18.05 17.41 -6.17
N MET A 601 18.49 18.59 -6.60
CA MET A 601 18.87 18.83 -7.99
C MET A 601 20.37 18.63 -8.17
N ASN A 602 20.77 17.67 -9.00
CA ASN A 602 22.18 17.35 -9.24
C ASN A 602 22.90 18.42 -10.08
N SER A 603 24.21 18.25 -10.30
CA SER A 603 25.05 19.16 -11.09
C SER A 603 24.65 19.30 -12.57
N ARG A 604 23.78 18.43 -13.08
CA ARG A 604 23.27 18.42 -14.47
C ARG A 604 21.84 18.93 -14.62
N GLY A 605 21.21 19.38 -13.53
CA GLY A 605 19.81 19.84 -13.53
C GLY A 605 18.80 18.70 -13.65
N TRP A 606 19.08 17.55 -13.05
CA TRP A 606 18.15 16.43 -12.87
C TRP A 606 17.81 16.23 -11.40
N PRO A 607 16.53 15.97 -11.05
CA PRO A 607 16.16 15.62 -9.69
C PRO A 607 16.66 14.21 -9.36
N VAL A 608 17.11 14.02 -8.13
CA VAL A 608 17.41 12.72 -7.53
C VAL A 608 16.60 12.56 -6.25
N ILE A 609 15.91 11.43 -6.10
CA ILE A 609 15.10 11.11 -4.91
C ILE A 609 16.04 10.74 -3.77
N THR A 610 15.81 11.27 -2.56
CA THR A 610 16.61 10.97 -1.38
C THR A 610 16.30 9.56 -0.83
N PRO A 611 17.27 8.76 -0.37
CA PRO A 611 17.03 7.34 -0.07
C PRO A 611 15.98 7.06 1.03
N HIS A 612 15.91 7.91 2.06
CA HIS A 612 14.90 7.81 3.12
C HIS A 612 13.75 8.80 2.94
N VAL A 613 12.62 8.49 3.59
CA VAL A 613 11.45 9.37 3.69
C VAL A 613 11.80 10.68 4.37
N TYR A 614 11.14 11.77 3.94
CA TYR A 614 11.35 13.09 4.52
C TYR A 614 11.03 13.12 6.02
N ARG A 615 11.92 13.77 6.78
CA ARG A 615 11.86 13.97 8.24
C ARG A 615 12.37 15.35 8.69
N GLY A 616 12.39 16.33 7.78
CA GLY A 616 12.78 17.72 8.08
C GLY A 616 14.23 18.07 7.70
N GLU A 617 14.97 17.11 7.14
CA GLU A 617 16.34 17.28 6.69
C GLU A 617 16.50 18.39 5.64
N THR A 618 17.70 18.96 5.55
CA THR A 618 18.02 20.04 4.62
C THR A 618 19.47 19.89 4.16
N ALA A 619 19.71 20.00 2.85
CA ALA A 619 21.06 19.99 2.30
C ALA A 619 21.88 21.18 2.84
N ARG A 620 23.13 20.92 3.20
CA ARG A 620 24.06 21.89 3.80
C ARG A 620 25.48 21.51 3.44
N LYS A 621 26.47 22.37 3.72
CA LYS A 621 27.88 22.00 3.57
C LYS A 621 28.25 20.79 4.45
N TYR A 622 28.90 19.81 3.83
CA TYR A 622 29.58 18.69 4.49
C TYR A 622 31.09 18.77 4.23
N SER A 623 31.88 18.00 4.97
CA SER A 623 33.31 17.80 4.70
C SER A 623 33.58 16.33 4.37
N THR A 624 34.76 16.03 3.82
CA THR A 624 35.18 14.67 3.43
C THR A 624 35.00 13.68 4.58
N GLU A 625 35.38 14.08 5.80
CA GLU A 625 35.32 13.28 7.02
C GLU A 625 33.89 13.02 7.54
N GLN A 626 32.89 13.71 6.96
CA GLN A 626 31.46 13.50 7.27
C GLN A 626 30.74 12.61 6.25
N VAL A 627 31.43 12.21 5.17
CA VAL A 627 30.87 11.40 4.08
C VAL A 627 31.70 10.15 3.75
N VAL A 628 32.96 10.09 4.20
CA VAL A 628 33.75 8.85 4.26
C VAL A 628 33.09 7.84 5.19
N GLY A 629 33.15 6.55 4.84
CA GLY A 629 32.65 5.46 5.66
C GLY A 629 31.98 4.33 4.87
N THR A 630 31.41 3.36 5.59
CA THR A 630 30.67 2.23 5.01
C THR A 630 29.22 2.60 4.70
N TYR A 631 28.71 2.16 3.55
CA TYR A 631 27.33 2.39 3.09
C TYR A 631 26.64 1.09 2.64
N GLN A 632 25.35 0.97 2.93
CA GLN A 632 24.41 0.15 2.17
C GLN A 632 24.19 0.83 0.81
N TYR A 633 24.59 0.16 -0.27
CA TYR A 633 24.51 0.61 -1.64
C TYR A 633 23.38 -0.10 -2.40
N VAL A 634 22.54 0.69 -3.08
CA VAL A 634 21.51 0.20 -4.00
C VAL A 634 21.76 0.84 -5.36
N ASN A 635 21.87 0.01 -6.40
CA ASN A 635 21.69 0.45 -7.78
C ASN A 635 20.26 0.09 -8.19
N HIS A 636 19.48 1.04 -8.70
CA HIS A 636 18.11 0.79 -9.14
C HIS A 636 18.00 0.20 -10.55
N GLY A 637 19.11 0.14 -11.31
CA GLY A 637 19.11 -0.36 -12.69
C GLY A 637 18.33 0.53 -13.65
N HIS A 638 17.81 -0.06 -14.72
CA HIS A 638 17.00 0.59 -15.77
C HIS A 638 15.80 -0.26 -16.26
N ASP A 639 15.70 -1.45 -15.69
CA ASP A 639 14.73 -2.52 -15.82
C ASP A 639 13.33 -2.21 -15.23
N ILE A 640 12.31 -3.02 -15.56
CA ILE A 640 10.99 -3.06 -14.91
C ILE A 640 10.89 -4.36 -14.11
N GLN A 641 10.86 -4.26 -12.77
CA GLN A 641 11.12 -5.37 -11.84
C GLN A 641 9.90 -6.28 -11.58
N ALA A 642 9.32 -6.80 -12.66
CA ALA A 642 8.09 -7.57 -12.65
C ALA A 642 8.35 -9.09 -12.58
N THR A 643 7.57 -9.78 -11.74
CA THR A 643 7.71 -11.21 -11.43
C THR A 643 6.36 -11.96 -11.44
N PHE A 644 5.31 -11.34 -11.96
CA PHE A 644 3.99 -11.89 -12.30
C PHE A 644 3.65 -13.27 -11.69
N GLY A 645 3.03 -13.26 -10.50
CA GLY A 645 2.68 -14.44 -9.71
C GLY A 645 3.64 -14.74 -8.56
N ASN A 646 4.80 -14.07 -8.47
CA ASN A 646 5.63 -14.06 -7.26
C ASN A 646 5.45 -12.72 -6.48
N PRO A 647 4.63 -12.68 -5.42
CA PRO A 647 4.37 -11.46 -4.63
C PRO A 647 5.55 -11.04 -3.72
N GLY A 648 6.72 -11.67 -3.86
CA GLY A 648 7.97 -11.12 -3.36
C GLY A 648 8.46 -9.92 -4.17
N GLY A 649 8.11 -9.83 -5.46
CA GLY A 649 8.76 -8.93 -6.43
C GLY A 649 10.19 -9.38 -6.76
N ASP A 650 10.77 -8.84 -7.83
CA ASP A 650 12.23 -8.74 -7.92
C ASP A 650 12.67 -7.48 -7.15
N ILE A 651 13.78 -7.55 -6.41
CA ILE A 651 14.20 -6.52 -5.45
C ILE A 651 15.69 -6.26 -5.56
N ASN A 652 16.07 -4.99 -5.78
CA ASN A 652 17.46 -4.57 -5.60
C ASN A 652 17.84 -4.57 -4.11
N LEU A 653 18.38 -5.70 -3.65
CA LEU A 653 18.94 -5.87 -2.30
C LEU A 653 20.19 -5.00 -2.14
N SER A 654 20.27 -4.25 -1.03
CA SER A 654 21.41 -3.39 -0.76
C SER A 654 22.68 -4.19 -0.42
N LYS A 655 23.79 -3.84 -1.04
CA LYS A 655 25.10 -4.48 -0.83
C LYS A 655 26.05 -3.50 -0.12
N GLN A 656 27.20 -3.95 0.39
CA GLN A 656 28.12 -3.08 1.15
C GLN A 656 29.18 -2.43 0.25
N ILE A 657 29.37 -1.11 0.37
CA ILE A 657 30.53 -0.39 -0.17
C ILE A 657 31.18 0.47 0.91
N GLU A 658 32.39 0.95 0.64
CA GLU A 658 33.10 1.92 1.45
C GLU A 658 33.54 3.10 0.59
N LEU A 659 33.30 4.33 1.08
CA LEU A 659 33.79 5.57 0.48
C LEU A 659 35.05 5.99 1.22
N ASN A 660 36.23 5.78 0.61
CA ASN A 660 37.52 6.00 1.25
C ASN A 660 37.96 7.47 1.22
N ALA A 661 38.76 7.88 2.20
CA ALA A 661 39.23 9.26 2.35
C ALA A 661 40.18 9.76 1.24
N ASP A 662 40.73 8.85 0.43
CA ASP A 662 41.53 9.17 -0.76
C ASP A 662 40.68 9.42 -2.02
N GLY A 663 39.36 9.21 -1.94
CA GLY A 663 38.43 9.30 -3.06
C GLY A 663 38.19 7.98 -3.80
N SER A 664 38.73 6.85 -3.34
CA SER A 664 38.41 5.53 -3.89
C SER A 664 37.09 4.96 -3.34
N ILE A 665 36.51 4.00 -4.05
CA ILE A 665 35.37 3.17 -3.61
C ILE A 665 35.82 1.72 -3.59
N THR A 666 35.51 1.00 -2.51
CA THR A 666 35.82 -0.43 -2.33
C THR A 666 34.62 -1.22 -1.81
N GLY A 667 34.70 -2.55 -1.86
CA GLY A 667 33.66 -3.46 -1.35
C GLY A 667 32.98 -4.21 -2.49
N THR A 668 31.65 -4.08 -2.60
CA THR A 668 30.85 -4.77 -3.65
C THR A 668 31.19 -4.30 -5.06
N VAL A 669 31.55 -3.03 -5.22
CA VAL A 669 31.97 -2.41 -6.48
C VAL A 669 33.23 -1.60 -6.21
N GLU A 670 34.06 -1.45 -7.24
CA GLU A 670 35.26 -0.61 -7.20
C GLU A 670 35.04 0.65 -8.03
N GLY A 671 35.69 1.75 -7.66
CA GLY A 671 35.48 3.02 -8.34
C GLY A 671 36.12 4.21 -7.63
N SER A 672 35.57 5.39 -7.87
CA SER A 672 35.99 6.63 -7.21
C SER A 672 34.82 7.59 -6.96
N TRP A 673 34.97 8.48 -5.98
CA TRP A 673 34.00 9.50 -5.63
C TRP A 673 34.69 10.83 -5.37
N LYS A 674 33.98 11.94 -5.62
CA LYS A 674 34.52 13.30 -5.45
C LYS A 674 33.43 14.29 -5.11
N MET A 675 33.65 15.10 -4.06
CA MET A 675 32.79 16.26 -3.80
C MET A 675 32.99 17.34 -4.89
N THR A 676 31.88 17.79 -5.47
CA THR A 676 31.84 18.80 -6.56
C THR A 676 31.14 20.11 -6.15
N GLY A 677 30.85 20.25 -4.84
CA GLY A 677 30.27 21.44 -4.21
C GLY A 677 30.05 21.18 -2.72
N ASP A 678 29.31 22.07 -2.04
CA ASP A 678 29.07 21.96 -0.58
C ASP A 678 28.46 20.62 -0.15
N TYR A 679 27.61 20.03 -0.99
CA TYR A 679 26.99 18.71 -0.79
C TYR A 679 26.85 17.90 -2.09
N ARG A 680 27.40 18.38 -3.21
CA ARG A 680 27.33 17.68 -4.50
C ARG A 680 28.43 16.64 -4.59
N VAL A 681 28.14 15.51 -5.23
CA VAL A 681 29.09 14.43 -5.46
C VAL A 681 29.01 13.93 -6.90
N ASP A 682 30.16 13.64 -7.47
CA ASP A 682 30.30 12.82 -8.66
C ASP A 682 30.87 11.47 -8.22
N ILE A 683 30.20 10.36 -8.55
CA ILE A 683 30.59 8.98 -8.25
C ILE A 683 30.85 8.28 -9.58
N THR A 684 31.97 7.57 -9.73
CA THR A 684 32.30 6.83 -10.96
C THR A 684 32.57 5.37 -10.65
N ILE A 685 31.77 4.48 -11.25
CA ILE A 685 31.79 3.02 -11.08
C ILE A 685 31.68 2.41 -12.48
N ASP A 686 32.45 1.37 -12.79
CA ASP A 686 32.47 0.69 -14.11
C ASP A 686 32.67 1.61 -15.33
N GLY A 687 33.31 2.77 -15.10
CA GLY A 687 33.55 3.81 -16.13
C GLY A 687 32.43 4.84 -16.28
N GLU A 688 31.27 4.65 -15.64
CA GLU A 688 30.13 5.56 -15.72
C GLU A 688 30.07 6.52 -14.54
N THR A 689 29.88 7.82 -14.82
CA THR A 689 29.79 8.87 -13.79
C THR A 689 28.34 9.22 -13.46
N TYR A 690 27.98 9.02 -12.19
CA TYR A 690 26.72 9.38 -11.56
C TYR A 690 26.87 10.74 -10.88
N HIS A 691 26.00 11.69 -11.25
CA HIS A 691 25.98 13.04 -10.68
C HIS A 691 24.88 13.14 -9.62
N GLY A 692 25.24 13.59 -8.41
CA GLY A 692 24.36 13.50 -7.26
C GLY A 692 24.63 14.45 -6.10
N ALA A 693 24.10 14.08 -4.94
CA ALA A 693 24.17 14.85 -3.70
C ALA A 693 24.24 13.95 -2.46
N PHE A 694 25.01 14.39 -1.47
CA PHE A 694 24.98 13.92 -0.09
C PHE A 694 23.88 14.62 0.71
N LEU A 695 23.27 13.90 1.66
CA LEU A 695 22.28 14.44 2.60
C LEU A 695 22.28 13.61 3.89
N ARG A 696 22.27 14.26 5.06
CA ARG A 696 22.04 13.53 6.33
C ARG A 696 20.54 13.35 6.56
N GLN A 697 20.07 12.12 6.63
CA GLN A 697 18.65 11.74 6.79
C GLN A 697 18.42 10.91 8.05
N TRP A 698 17.14 10.73 8.42
CA TRP A 698 16.73 9.82 9.49
C TRP A 698 16.39 8.43 8.92
N ASP A 699 17.20 7.43 9.27
CA ASP A 699 16.84 6.03 9.01
C ASP A 699 15.89 5.53 10.11
N ARG A 700 14.64 5.24 9.74
CA ARG A 700 13.60 4.78 10.69
C ARG A 700 13.76 3.32 11.15
N GLY A 701 14.60 2.54 10.48
CA GLY A 701 14.90 1.14 10.79
C GLY A 701 16.06 1.04 11.79
N LEU A 702 17.19 1.65 11.45
CA LEU A 702 18.37 1.80 12.31
C LEU A 702 18.13 2.75 13.49
N LYS A 703 17.15 3.67 13.37
CA LYS A 703 16.82 4.73 14.34
C LYS A 703 18.02 5.65 14.64
N LYS A 704 18.84 5.91 13.63
CA LYS A 704 20.00 6.81 13.65
C LYS A 704 19.82 7.89 12.57
N ASN A 705 20.41 9.07 12.77
CA ASN A 705 20.59 10.05 11.69
C ASN A 705 21.84 9.67 10.89
N VAL A 706 21.65 9.14 9.68
CA VAL A 706 22.69 8.57 8.81
C VAL A 706 23.06 9.53 7.69
N MET A 707 24.30 9.49 7.21
CA MET A 707 24.65 10.08 5.92
C MET A 707 24.06 9.25 4.78
N THR A 708 23.55 9.90 3.74
CA THR A 708 23.10 9.26 2.51
C THR A 708 23.69 9.97 1.29
N PHE A 709 23.72 9.26 0.17
CA PHE A 709 23.87 9.88 -1.15
C PHE A 709 22.80 9.38 -2.12
N SER A 710 22.51 10.19 -3.13
CA SER A 710 21.68 9.81 -4.27
C SER A 710 22.26 10.47 -5.53
N ALA A 711 22.48 9.69 -6.58
CA ALA A 711 23.16 10.13 -7.80
C ALA A 711 22.60 9.44 -9.06
N LEU A 712 22.62 10.15 -10.19
CA LEU A 712 22.03 9.72 -11.47
C LEU A 712 23.08 9.77 -12.59
N SER A 713 23.21 8.69 -13.37
CA SER A 713 24.11 8.63 -14.53
C SER A 713 23.52 9.28 -15.79
N LYS A 714 24.32 9.39 -16.86
CA LYS A 714 23.83 9.82 -18.18
C LYS A 714 22.80 8.83 -18.75
N GLN A 715 22.92 7.56 -18.42
CA GLN A 715 22.06 6.46 -18.87
C GLN A 715 20.69 6.47 -18.16
N GLY A 716 20.47 7.37 -17.19
CA GLY A 716 19.23 7.44 -16.44
C GLY A 716 19.14 6.43 -15.29
N VAL A 717 20.27 5.84 -14.88
CA VAL A 717 20.34 4.88 -13.75
C VAL A 717 20.62 5.62 -12.45
N THR A 718 19.81 5.37 -11.42
CA THR A 718 19.99 5.96 -10.09
C THR A 718 20.71 5.01 -9.14
N ILE A 719 21.70 5.53 -8.41
CA ILE A 719 22.39 4.85 -7.30
C ILE A 719 22.16 5.59 -5.99
N TRP A 720 21.95 4.83 -4.93
CA TRP A 720 21.75 5.30 -3.56
C TRP A 720 22.77 4.70 -2.61
N GLY A 721 23.15 5.48 -1.60
CA GLY A 721 23.91 5.01 -0.44
C GLY A 721 23.23 5.44 0.86
N SER A 722 23.20 4.55 1.86
CA SER A 722 22.86 4.89 3.25
C SER A 722 23.95 4.35 4.19
N GLU A 723 24.60 5.24 4.94
CA GLU A 723 25.66 4.94 5.90
C GLU A 723 25.24 3.80 6.85
N ILE A 724 26.16 2.87 7.12
CA ILE A 724 26.04 1.88 8.21
C ILE A 724 26.86 2.43 9.38
N PRO A 725 26.23 3.01 10.42
CA PRO A 725 26.97 3.63 11.50
C PRO A 725 27.35 2.57 12.54
N GLU A 726 28.62 2.61 12.97
CA GLU A 726 29.18 1.88 14.12
C GLU A 726 28.28 1.94 15.38
#